data_AF-A0AAI9TN40-F1
#
_entry.id   AF-A0AAI9TN40-F1
#
_cell.length_a   1.000
_cell.length_b   1.000
_cell.length_c   1.000
_cell.angle_alpha   90.00
_cell.angle_beta   90.00
_cell.angle_gamma   90.00
#
_symmetry.space_group_name_H-M   'P 1'
#
loop_
_entity.id
_entity.type
_entity.pdbx_description
1 polymer ?
#
loop_
_entity_poly.entity_id
_entity_poly.type
_entity_poly.pdbx_seq_one_letter_code
_entity_poly.pdbx_strand_id
1 'polypeptide(L)'
;MDHSKRYSKDAEMAPHDQPNEDPPPPYEVIPQNLSEAQGISVNEDGRVVVDASSRLCRSLSRLLPNAVRQSVSSPRYSEGVSTFKFPLNIVIQIVGSRGDVQPFVALGTELQNMGHRVRIATHNVFEQFILEAGLELYPIGGDPADLMSYMVKNPGLISSLDSVREGDIQKKQLMMAEILHGCWQSCLMPDLITNSPFVANAIIANPPSFAHVHCAQALGIPFHLMFTMPWSPTTVFLHPLANLKNIPSDQAWLNRVSYGVVDWLSWQGVGVINDWRKHELELEPISLSDGPFILTKLNVPYTYCWSPGLVPKPNDWPYDFDVCGFFFRDPPNYQPPAEIAEFLNGGPPPVYFGFGSIVLEDPAQITKAILQTVQETGVRVISRGWSKLGGEDLGKLNQSDVLFIGDCPHEWLFERVSAVVHHGGAGTTACGLRNGKPTVIVPFFGDQQFWGEMVSAAGAGPDPTPYKQLNVNVLAHAVRFCLIPEAVRSAQGIAAKMGKEKGVQTAVESFHRNLPKGLVECDLLPESPAVWRYRLGKKRFRLSKVAAEILVDKNLLDVKRLKPYQPNPIIIENTRWDPVTSISSAGMGFTLDMLKAGGDIFYKPYKVYQDGRTSPLPSPAGSENTPSELLPPGGSRSSIRKAQSKSDFTASREMVPKKRGRGAAMASASTHASGKFLGKIASGFMVDIPLAAAEGFLVLPGLYGDKVPQYGNVKDWKSGAVAGVKSFGVGMGGAVADVIYQPYKGAREGGVAGFAAACSKAPSGCWAKWCMVRI
;
A
#
# COMPACT_ATOMS: atom_id res chain seq x y z
N MET A 1 63.33 -56.40 -20.23
CA MET A 1 64.73 -56.37 -19.77
C MET A 1 64.70 -55.96 -18.31
N ASP A 2 64.99 -56.96 -17.46
CA ASP A 2 65.63 -56.96 -16.12
C ASP A 2 65.89 -55.59 -15.43
N HIS A 3 65.69 -55.41 -14.11
CA HIS A 3 66.00 -56.31 -12.99
C HIS A 3 64.99 -56.13 -11.82
N SER A 4 64.39 -57.19 -11.23
CA SER A 4 64.92 -58.13 -10.21
C SER A 4 65.11 -57.45 -8.82
N LYS A 5 64.63 -57.90 -7.65
CA LYS A 5 64.26 -59.24 -7.12
C LYS A 5 63.52 -59.12 -5.75
N ARG A 6 62.56 -60.04 -5.52
CA ARG A 6 62.24 -60.88 -4.32
C ARG A 6 62.30 -60.24 -2.91
N TYR A 7 61.38 -60.48 -1.97
CA TYR A 7 61.03 -61.76 -1.34
C TYR A 7 59.79 -61.64 -0.42
N SER A 8 59.12 -62.78 -0.25
CA SER A 8 57.92 -63.10 0.53
C SER A 8 58.00 -62.86 2.05
N LYS A 9 56.84 -62.59 2.67
CA LYS A 9 56.34 -63.36 3.82
C LYS A 9 54.87 -63.05 4.13
N ASP A 10 54.02 -64.07 4.02
CA ASP A 10 52.68 -64.11 4.61
C ASP A 10 52.76 -64.42 6.11
N ALA A 11 51.87 -63.81 6.91
CA ALA A 11 51.42 -64.34 8.20
C ALA A 11 50.01 -63.76 8.52
N GLU A 12 49.07 -64.66 8.82
CA GLU A 12 47.63 -64.47 9.01
C GLU A 12 47.18 -63.84 10.36
N MET A 13 45.85 -63.56 10.42
CA MET A 13 44.93 -63.22 11.55
C MET A 13 44.60 -61.72 11.71
N ALA A 14 43.45 -61.13 11.29
CA ALA A 14 41.99 -61.38 11.45
C ALA A 14 41.36 -60.74 12.71
N PRO A 15 40.09 -60.25 12.67
CA PRO A 15 39.51 -59.24 11.78
C PRO A 15 38.98 -58.02 12.59
N HIS A 16 38.90 -56.84 11.99
CA HIS A 16 37.92 -55.75 12.18
C HIS A 16 38.54 -54.41 11.72
N ASP A 17 37.67 -53.52 11.24
CA ASP A 17 37.93 -52.17 10.72
C ASP A 17 38.37 -52.04 9.25
N GLN A 18 37.38 -52.11 8.36
CA GLN A 18 37.38 -51.27 7.15
C GLN A 18 36.32 -50.17 7.31
N PRO A 19 36.65 -48.89 7.02
CA PRO A 19 35.74 -47.77 7.17
C PRO A 19 34.72 -47.72 6.01
N ASN A 20 33.44 -47.58 6.36
CA ASN A 20 32.34 -47.30 5.44
C ASN A 20 32.63 -46.03 4.62
N GLU A 21 32.71 -46.18 3.30
CA GLU A 21 32.51 -45.09 2.35
C GLU A 21 31.00 -44.89 2.15
N ASP A 22 30.36 -44.13 3.06
CA ASP A 22 29.06 -43.55 2.75
C ASP A 22 29.27 -42.36 1.80
N PRO A 23 28.52 -42.26 0.68
CA PRO A 23 28.56 -41.08 -0.17
C PRO A 23 28.09 -39.85 0.62
N PRO A 24 28.69 -38.66 0.39
CA PRO A 24 28.26 -37.45 1.06
C PRO A 24 26.76 -37.22 0.78
N PRO A 25 26.01 -36.67 1.75
CA PRO A 25 24.58 -36.44 1.60
C PRO A 25 24.32 -35.62 0.31
N PRO A 26 23.23 -35.90 -0.41
CA PRO A 26 22.92 -35.19 -1.65
C PRO A 26 22.89 -33.69 -1.35
N TYR A 27 23.66 -32.93 -2.11
CA TYR A 27 23.67 -31.47 -2.06
C TYR A 27 22.22 -30.98 -2.12
N GLU A 28 21.75 -30.35 -1.03
CA GLU A 28 20.53 -29.55 -1.09
C GLU A 28 20.74 -28.52 -2.19
N VAL A 29 19.93 -28.60 -3.24
CA VAL A 29 19.87 -27.57 -4.28
C VAL A 29 19.49 -26.28 -3.56
N ILE A 30 20.45 -25.39 -3.40
CA ILE A 30 20.23 -24.04 -2.88
C ILE A 30 19.18 -23.41 -3.82
N PRO A 31 17.98 -23.04 -3.32
CA PRO A 31 16.96 -22.43 -4.16
C PRO A 31 17.55 -21.18 -4.81
N GLN A 32 17.44 -21.07 -6.13
CA GLN A 32 17.96 -19.92 -6.88
C GLN A 32 17.22 -18.61 -6.54
N ASN A 33 16.11 -18.69 -5.79
CA ASN A 33 15.27 -17.58 -5.38
C ASN A 33 15.04 -17.52 -3.86
N LEU A 34 15.20 -16.33 -3.27
CA LEU A 34 14.83 -16.03 -1.86
C LEU A 34 13.32 -16.24 -1.59
N SER A 35 12.47 -16.13 -2.61
CA SER A 35 11.02 -16.39 -2.53
C SER A 35 10.68 -17.89 -2.49
N GLU A 36 11.39 -18.72 -3.26
CA GLU A 36 11.24 -20.19 -3.22
C GLU A 36 11.71 -20.76 -1.88
N ALA A 37 12.81 -20.21 -1.33
CA ALA A 37 13.29 -20.57 0.01
C ALA A 37 12.28 -20.21 1.14
N GLN A 38 11.33 -19.31 0.88
CA GLN A 38 10.26 -18.91 1.81
C GLN A 38 8.90 -19.54 1.49
N GLY A 39 8.81 -20.41 0.48
CA GLY A 39 7.56 -21.06 0.07
C GLY A 39 6.55 -20.12 -0.62
N ILE A 40 7.02 -19.04 -1.25
CA ILE A 40 6.18 -18.08 -1.96
C ILE A 40 6.39 -18.24 -3.46
N SER A 41 5.30 -18.41 -4.20
CA SER A 41 5.22 -18.34 -5.65
C SER A 41 4.06 -17.43 -6.07
N VAL A 42 3.95 -17.12 -7.35
CA VAL A 42 2.84 -16.33 -7.90
C VAL A 42 2.20 -17.17 -9.00
N ASN A 43 0.89 -17.34 -8.95
CA ASN A 43 0.15 -18.02 -10.02
C ASN A 43 -0.04 -17.07 -11.22
N GLU A 44 -0.37 -17.63 -12.38
CA GLU A 44 -0.64 -16.87 -13.61
C GLU A 44 -1.90 -15.97 -13.53
N ASP A 45 -2.74 -16.12 -12.50
CA ASP A 45 -3.91 -15.27 -12.19
C ASP A 45 -3.55 -14.12 -11.23
N GLY A 46 -2.30 -14.07 -10.81
CA GLY A 46 -1.72 -13.01 -9.99
C GLY A 46 -1.83 -13.13 -8.51
N ARG A 47 -2.53 -14.14 -8.05
CA ARG A 47 -2.66 -14.32 -6.63
C ARG A 47 -1.34 -14.86 -6.12
N VAL A 48 -0.88 -14.29 -5.00
CA VAL A 48 0.34 -14.76 -4.36
C VAL A 48 0.05 -16.13 -3.79
N VAL A 49 0.71 -17.14 -4.33
CA VAL A 49 0.66 -18.50 -3.80
C VAL A 49 1.65 -18.62 -2.66
N VAL A 50 1.16 -18.75 -1.44
CA VAL A 50 2.03 -19.05 -0.30
C VAL A 50 1.76 -20.45 0.21
N ASP A 51 2.84 -21.20 0.41
CA ASP A 51 2.79 -22.43 1.18
C ASP A 51 2.46 -22.07 2.63
N ALA A 52 1.27 -22.47 3.07
CA ALA A 52 0.78 -22.20 4.40
C ALA A 52 1.63 -22.88 5.50
N SER A 53 2.39 -23.93 5.18
CA SER A 53 3.33 -24.59 6.09
C SER A 53 4.70 -23.91 6.21
N SER A 54 4.94 -22.87 5.41
CA SER A 54 6.22 -22.15 5.35
C SER A 54 6.64 -21.54 6.69
N ARG A 55 7.95 -21.30 6.84
CA ARG A 55 8.51 -20.57 8.00
C ARG A 55 8.02 -19.12 8.04
N LEU A 56 7.72 -18.53 6.89
CA LEU A 56 7.17 -17.18 6.77
C LEU A 56 5.78 -17.09 7.41
N CYS A 57 4.83 -17.93 6.99
CA CYS A 57 3.47 -17.95 7.55
C CYS A 57 3.47 -18.14 9.07
N ARG A 58 4.29 -19.07 9.58
CA ARG A 58 4.47 -19.27 11.02
C ARG A 58 5.02 -18.04 11.74
N SER A 59 5.98 -17.34 11.14
CA SER A 59 6.56 -16.13 11.75
C SER A 59 5.58 -14.96 11.74
N LEU A 60 4.91 -14.70 10.61
CA LEU A 60 3.90 -13.64 10.48
C LEU A 60 2.70 -13.88 11.41
N SER A 61 2.29 -15.13 11.61
CA SER A 61 1.21 -15.47 12.54
C SER A 61 1.48 -15.04 13.99
N ARG A 62 2.75 -14.96 14.41
CA ARG A 62 3.15 -14.50 15.75
C ARG A 62 3.18 -12.98 15.86
N LEU A 63 3.31 -12.28 14.73
CA LEU A 63 3.35 -10.82 14.66
C LEU A 63 1.96 -10.20 14.55
N LEU A 64 0.99 -10.95 14.03
CA LEU A 64 -0.40 -10.55 14.01
C LEU A 64 -0.94 -10.54 15.46
N PRO A 65 -1.56 -9.44 15.92
CA PRO A 65 -2.17 -9.40 17.25
C PRO A 65 -3.20 -10.53 17.42
N ASN A 66 -3.42 -10.97 18.66
CA ASN A 66 -4.46 -11.95 18.94
C ASN A 66 -5.86 -11.37 18.63
N ALA A 67 -6.71 -12.16 18.00
CA ALA A 67 -8.09 -11.78 17.72
C ALA A 67 -8.87 -11.66 19.05
N VAL A 68 -9.40 -10.46 19.34
CA VAL A 68 -10.33 -10.28 20.45
C VAL A 68 -11.73 -10.46 19.88
N ARG A 69 -12.37 -11.60 20.19
CA ARG A 69 -13.77 -11.83 19.81
C ARG A 69 -14.65 -10.84 20.57
N GLN A 70 -15.44 -10.06 19.85
CA GLN A 70 -16.45 -9.19 20.44
C GLN A 70 -17.81 -9.53 19.82
N SER A 71 -18.82 -9.73 20.67
CA SER A 71 -20.21 -9.83 20.20
C SER A 71 -20.74 -8.43 19.93
N VAL A 72 -20.58 -7.94 18.71
CA VAL A 72 -21.13 -6.62 18.32
C VAL A 72 -22.13 -6.80 17.20
N SER A 73 -23.36 -6.33 17.44
CA SER A 73 -24.38 -6.22 16.38
C SER A 73 -23.90 -5.30 15.25
N SER A 74 -24.34 -5.55 14.02
CA SER A 74 -24.16 -4.62 12.90
C SER A 74 -24.50 -3.17 13.30
N PRO A 75 -23.80 -2.17 12.73
CA PRO A 75 -24.11 -0.77 13.00
C PRO A 75 -25.61 -0.53 12.79
N ARG A 76 -26.28 0.05 13.78
CA ARG A 76 -27.68 0.43 13.64
C ARG A 76 -27.72 1.56 12.63
N TYR A 77 -28.42 1.35 11.51
CA TYR A 77 -28.76 2.43 10.59
C TYR A 77 -29.57 3.47 11.37
N SER A 78 -28.95 4.62 11.60
CA SER A 78 -29.59 5.71 12.33
C SER A 78 -30.50 6.47 11.36
N GLU A 79 -31.72 6.81 11.80
CA GLU A 79 -32.64 7.61 10.98
C GLU A 79 -32.34 9.13 11.06
N GLY A 80 -31.45 9.53 11.96
CA GLY A 80 -31.13 10.93 12.20
C GLY A 80 -29.92 11.40 11.39
N VAL A 81 -30.04 12.58 10.77
CA VAL A 81 -28.87 13.27 10.21
C VAL A 81 -28.00 13.76 11.36
N SER A 82 -26.87 13.11 11.59
CA SER A 82 -25.92 13.49 12.66
C SER A 82 -25.21 14.79 12.28
N THR A 83 -25.70 15.95 12.72
CA THR A 83 -25.00 17.23 12.52
C THR A 83 -23.62 17.20 13.18
N PHE A 84 -22.56 17.25 12.39
CA PHE A 84 -21.19 17.36 12.89
C PHE A 84 -20.89 18.81 13.31
N LYS A 85 -20.07 18.98 14.35
CA LYS A 85 -19.98 20.22 15.13
C LYS A 85 -19.46 21.45 14.36
N PHE A 86 -18.56 21.25 13.39
CA PHE A 86 -17.95 22.33 12.60
C PHE A 86 -17.41 21.78 11.27
N PRO A 87 -17.34 22.61 10.21
CA PRO A 87 -16.83 22.20 8.90
C PRO A 87 -15.35 21.78 8.98
N LEU A 88 -14.97 20.83 8.13
CA LEU A 88 -13.61 20.30 8.03
C LEU A 88 -13.16 20.37 6.57
N ASN A 89 -11.86 20.60 6.36
CA ASN A 89 -11.24 20.31 5.08
C ASN A 89 -10.86 18.83 5.05
N ILE A 90 -11.52 18.03 4.21
CA ILE A 90 -11.29 16.59 4.10
C ILE A 90 -10.66 16.30 2.75
N VAL A 91 -9.52 15.62 2.75
CA VAL A 91 -8.94 15.07 1.53
C VAL A 91 -9.23 13.57 1.45
N ILE A 92 -9.73 13.13 0.31
CA ILE A 92 -10.02 11.73 0.01
C ILE A 92 -8.98 11.22 -0.99
N GLN A 93 -8.01 10.42 -0.55
CA GLN A 93 -6.91 9.91 -1.36
C GLN A 93 -7.25 8.53 -1.92
N ILE A 94 -7.49 8.44 -3.24
CA ILE A 94 -7.91 7.21 -3.90
C ILE A 94 -7.01 6.91 -5.10
N VAL A 95 -6.36 5.76 -5.04
CA VAL A 95 -5.60 5.18 -6.16
C VAL A 95 -6.37 3.97 -6.68
N GLY A 96 -6.67 3.95 -7.99
CA GLY A 96 -7.40 2.84 -8.58
C GLY A 96 -8.17 3.21 -9.84
N SER A 97 -9.04 2.28 -10.25
CA SER A 97 -9.90 2.39 -11.42
C SER A 97 -11.14 3.24 -11.15
N ARG A 98 -12.02 3.37 -12.15
CA ARG A 98 -13.34 4.00 -11.96
C ARG A 98 -14.16 3.33 -10.86
N GLY A 99 -14.02 2.00 -10.69
CA GLY A 99 -14.70 1.25 -9.64
C GLY A 99 -14.25 1.63 -8.22
N ASP A 100 -13.02 2.13 -8.09
CA ASP A 100 -12.47 2.63 -6.84
C ASP A 100 -12.87 4.09 -6.60
N VAL A 101 -12.87 4.93 -7.65
CA VAL A 101 -13.13 6.38 -7.50
C VAL A 101 -14.63 6.71 -7.35
N GLN A 102 -15.50 6.04 -8.12
CA GLN A 102 -16.93 6.33 -8.15
C GLN A 102 -17.63 6.27 -6.79
N PRO A 103 -17.38 5.27 -5.91
CA PRO A 103 -17.91 5.26 -4.55
C PRO A 103 -17.56 6.52 -3.75
N PHE A 104 -16.34 7.03 -3.89
CA PHE A 104 -15.85 8.17 -3.10
C PHE A 104 -16.34 9.52 -3.62
N VAL A 105 -16.78 9.60 -4.87
CA VAL A 105 -17.56 10.76 -5.35
C VAL A 105 -18.90 10.85 -4.62
N ALA A 106 -19.59 9.72 -4.43
CA ALA A 106 -20.83 9.69 -3.65
C ALA A 106 -20.58 10.07 -2.17
N LEU A 107 -19.53 9.51 -1.56
CA LEU A 107 -19.11 9.86 -0.19
C LEU A 107 -18.76 11.34 -0.05
N GLY A 108 -17.99 11.88 -1.01
CA GLY A 108 -17.58 13.29 -0.99
C GLY A 108 -18.76 14.24 -1.10
N THR A 109 -19.75 13.91 -1.93
CA THR A 109 -20.99 14.69 -2.07
C THR A 109 -21.76 14.70 -0.75
N GLU A 110 -21.88 13.55 -0.07
CA GLU A 110 -22.57 13.50 1.22
C GLU A 110 -21.81 14.26 2.31
N LEU A 111 -20.47 14.19 2.33
CA LEU A 111 -19.66 15.01 3.23
C LEU A 111 -19.82 16.52 2.97
N GLN A 112 -19.97 16.94 1.70
CA GLN A 112 -20.29 18.33 1.36
C GLN A 112 -21.69 18.74 1.84
N ASN A 113 -22.69 17.86 1.71
CA ASN A 113 -24.04 18.09 2.25
C ASN A 113 -24.02 18.31 3.78
N MET A 114 -23.06 17.70 4.48
CA MET A 114 -22.82 17.88 5.91
C MET A 114 -21.98 19.14 6.25
N GLY A 115 -21.67 19.97 5.25
CA GLY A 115 -20.95 21.23 5.41
C GLY A 115 -19.42 21.13 5.32
N HIS A 116 -18.85 19.95 5.05
CA HIS A 116 -17.40 19.82 4.89
C HIS A 116 -16.94 20.34 3.53
N ARG A 117 -15.70 20.84 3.47
CA ARG A 117 -15.01 21.12 2.23
C ARG A 117 -14.24 19.87 1.82
N VAL A 118 -14.61 19.28 0.69
CA VAL A 118 -14.08 17.98 0.27
C VAL A 118 -13.26 18.12 -0.99
N ARG A 119 -12.10 17.46 -0.98
CA ARG A 119 -11.19 17.32 -2.11
C ARG A 119 -10.90 15.85 -2.37
N ILE A 120 -11.05 15.41 -3.62
CA ILE A 120 -10.64 14.09 -4.07
C ILE A 120 -9.25 14.19 -4.69
N ALA A 121 -8.32 13.40 -4.15
CA ALA A 121 -6.98 13.24 -4.68
C ALA A 121 -6.89 11.90 -5.43
N THR A 122 -6.87 11.95 -6.76
CA THR A 122 -6.85 10.75 -7.62
C THR A 122 -6.23 11.05 -9.00
N HIS A 123 -6.30 10.10 -9.92
CA HIS A 123 -5.73 10.20 -11.26
C HIS A 123 -6.44 11.26 -12.12
N ASN A 124 -5.67 11.96 -12.97
CA ASN A 124 -6.18 13.08 -13.77
C ASN A 124 -7.31 12.69 -14.74
N VAL A 125 -7.36 11.42 -15.16
CA VAL A 125 -8.40 10.90 -16.07
C VAL A 125 -9.82 11.00 -15.50
N PHE A 126 -9.97 11.19 -14.19
CA PHE A 126 -11.26 11.35 -13.52
C PHE A 126 -11.64 12.80 -13.24
N GLU A 127 -10.86 13.77 -13.74
CA GLU A 127 -11.06 15.20 -13.45
C GLU A 127 -12.48 15.66 -13.77
N GLN A 128 -12.92 15.47 -15.02
CA GLN A 128 -14.24 15.86 -15.45
C GLN A 128 -15.35 15.22 -14.59
N PHE A 129 -15.22 13.93 -14.29
CA PHE A 129 -16.19 13.18 -13.49
C PHE A 129 -16.33 13.70 -12.05
N ILE A 130 -15.26 14.22 -11.46
CA ILE A 130 -15.23 14.76 -10.10
C ILE A 130 -15.75 16.20 -10.08
N LEU A 131 -15.33 17.03 -11.04
CA LEU A 131 -15.77 18.42 -11.15
C LEU A 131 -17.26 18.53 -11.47
N GLU A 132 -17.80 17.66 -12.32
CA GLU A 132 -19.23 17.58 -12.61
C GLU A 132 -20.07 17.21 -11.37
N ALA A 133 -19.48 16.56 -10.37
CA ALA A 133 -20.12 16.29 -9.09
C ALA A 133 -20.00 17.46 -8.08
N GLY A 134 -19.33 18.55 -8.44
CA GLY A 134 -19.13 19.73 -7.56
C GLY A 134 -18.04 19.58 -6.50
N LEU A 135 -17.15 18.59 -6.66
CA LEU A 135 -16.06 18.30 -5.73
C LEU A 135 -14.73 18.91 -6.23
N GLU A 136 -13.84 19.27 -5.31
CA GLU A 136 -12.47 19.66 -5.68
C GLU A 136 -11.64 18.44 -6.10
N LEU A 137 -10.78 18.60 -7.10
CA LEU A 137 -9.81 17.60 -7.52
C LEU A 137 -8.38 18.06 -7.19
N TYR A 138 -7.55 17.13 -6.74
CA TYR A 138 -6.10 17.25 -6.85
C TYR A 138 -5.52 16.06 -7.62
N PRO A 139 -4.86 16.27 -8.77
CA PRO A 139 -4.26 15.19 -9.54
C PRO A 139 -3.03 14.65 -8.80
N ILE A 140 -3.00 13.34 -8.55
CA ILE A 140 -1.85 12.68 -7.91
C ILE A 140 -0.90 12.02 -8.90
N GLY A 141 -1.13 12.19 -10.20
CA GLY A 141 -0.38 11.51 -11.25
C GLY A 141 -0.73 10.02 -11.34
N GLY A 142 0.08 9.28 -12.09
CA GLY A 142 -0.21 7.89 -12.47
C GLY A 142 -1.43 7.72 -13.40
N ASP A 143 -1.42 6.65 -14.19
CA ASP A 143 -2.52 6.27 -15.07
C ASP A 143 -3.13 4.93 -14.59
N PRO A 144 -4.43 4.87 -14.27
CA PRO A 144 -5.14 3.63 -13.94
C PRO A 144 -5.00 2.55 -15.01
N ALA A 145 -4.94 2.93 -16.29
CA ALA A 145 -4.78 1.98 -17.39
C ALA A 145 -3.37 1.37 -17.37
N ASP A 146 -2.33 2.15 -17.08
CA ASP A 146 -0.98 1.64 -16.90
C ASP A 146 -0.91 0.71 -15.68
N LEU A 147 -1.52 1.10 -14.55
CA LEU A 147 -1.61 0.28 -13.34
C LEU A 147 -2.35 -1.04 -13.60
N MET A 148 -3.50 -0.99 -14.27
CA MET A 148 -4.27 -2.19 -14.61
C MET A 148 -3.55 -3.06 -15.64
N SER A 149 -2.94 -2.49 -16.67
CA SER A 149 -2.18 -3.25 -17.66
C SER A 149 -0.98 -3.95 -17.01
N TYR A 150 -0.31 -3.29 -16.08
CA TYR A 150 0.74 -3.88 -15.28
C TYR A 150 0.20 -5.01 -14.40
N MET A 151 -0.93 -4.81 -13.71
CA MET A 151 -1.56 -5.87 -12.91
C MET A 151 -2.12 -7.01 -13.76
N VAL A 152 -2.46 -6.81 -15.03
CA VAL A 152 -2.85 -7.93 -15.92
C VAL A 152 -1.62 -8.70 -16.38
N LYS A 153 -0.53 -8.00 -16.72
CA LYS A 153 0.74 -8.62 -17.16
C LYS A 153 1.51 -9.28 -16.02
N ASN A 154 1.45 -8.68 -14.84
CA ASN A 154 2.13 -9.08 -13.63
C ASN A 154 1.10 -9.19 -12.53
N PRO A 155 0.26 -10.22 -12.58
CA PRO A 155 -0.89 -10.27 -11.70
C PRO A 155 -0.44 -10.46 -10.23
N GLY A 156 0.81 -10.91 -10.01
CA GLY A 156 1.47 -11.03 -8.70
C GLY A 156 1.76 -9.73 -7.97
N LEU A 157 1.71 -9.78 -6.63
CA LEU A 157 2.28 -8.71 -5.77
C LEU A 157 3.81 -8.63 -5.88
N ILE A 158 4.48 -9.72 -6.28
CA ILE A 158 5.92 -9.75 -6.56
C ILE A 158 6.13 -9.65 -8.06
N SER A 159 6.95 -8.68 -8.49
CA SER A 159 7.34 -8.50 -9.89
C SER A 159 8.11 -9.73 -10.40
N SER A 160 7.73 -10.24 -11.57
CA SER A 160 8.42 -11.35 -12.25
C SER A 160 9.83 -10.95 -12.71
N LEU A 161 10.72 -11.93 -12.93
CA LEU A 161 12.07 -11.68 -13.47
C LEU A 161 12.03 -11.05 -14.87
N ASP A 162 10.99 -11.34 -15.66
CA ASP A 162 10.79 -10.73 -16.97
C ASP A 162 10.46 -9.23 -16.85
N SER A 163 9.69 -8.83 -15.82
CA SER A 163 9.45 -7.41 -15.48
C SER A 163 10.73 -6.64 -15.13
N VAL A 164 11.70 -7.33 -14.51
CA VAL A 164 13.00 -6.74 -14.16
C VAL A 164 13.79 -6.42 -15.44
N ARG A 165 13.68 -7.29 -16.45
CA ARG A 165 14.39 -7.17 -17.73
C ARG A 165 13.80 -6.09 -18.64
N GLU A 166 12.50 -5.84 -18.54
CA GLU A 166 11.77 -4.83 -19.35
C GLU A 166 11.80 -3.40 -18.76
N GLY A 167 12.33 -3.22 -17.54
CA GLY A 167 12.44 -1.90 -16.89
C GLY A 167 11.17 -1.42 -16.17
N ASP A 168 10.14 -2.26 -16.12
CA ASP A 168 8.84 -1.95 -15.51
C ASP A 168 8.92 -1.62 -14.02
N ILE A 169 9.91 -2.16 -13.30
CA ILE A 169 10.13 -1.86 -11.87
C ILE A 169 10.51 -0.40 -11.66
N GLN A 170 11.35 0.17 -12.53
CA GLN A 170 11.75 1.57 -12.42
C GLN A 170 10.56 2.49 -12.75
N LYS A 171 9.78 2.15 -13.78
CA LYS A 171 8.54 2.86 -14.13
C LYS A 171 7.55 2.84 -12.96
N LYS A 172 7.35 1.68 -12.33
CA LYS A 172 6.49 1.51 -11.14
C LYS A 172 6.98 2.34 -9.94
N GLN A 173 8.29 2.33 -9.66
CA GLN A 173 8.85 3.12 -8.54
C GLN A 173 8.68 4.63 -8.78
N LEU A 174 8.89 5.10 -10.01
CA LEU A 174 8.67 6.51 -10.38
C LEU A 174 7.19 6.89 -10.27
N MET A 175 6.29 6.05 -10.79
CA MET A 175 4.85 6.26 -10.67
C MET A 175 4.40 6.30 -9.20
N MET A 176 4.89 5.38 -8.38
CA MET A 176 4.59 5.39 -6.94
C MET A 176 5.14 6.65 -6.26
N ALA A 177 6.36 7.09 -6.60
CA ALA A 177 6.91 8.34 -6.06
C ALA A 177 6.07 9.55 -6.46
N GLU A 178 5.59 9.61 -7.71
CA GLU A 178 4.66 10.64 -8.18
C GLU A 178 3.34 10.62 -7.38
N ILE A 179 2.74 9.44 -7.20
CA ILE A 179 1.52 9.26 -6.40
C ILE A 179 1.72 9.69 -4.95
N LEU A 180 2.82 9.30 -4.31
CA LEU A 180 3.14 9.69 -2.93
C LEU A 180 3.30 11.21 -2.82
N HIS A 181 4.05 11.82 -3.75
CA HIS A 181 4.22 13.26 -3.83
C HIS A 181 2.87 13.97 -4.02
N GLY A 182 2.06 13.54 -4.99
CA GLY A 182 0.74 14.09 -5.26
C GLY A 182 -0.21 13.97 -4.07
N CYS A 183 -0.21 12.83 -3.38
CA CYS A 183 -0.97 12.64 -2.14
C CYS A 183 -0.52 13.61 -1.04
N TRP A 184 0.79 13.87 -0.88
CA TRP A 184 1.27 14.87 0.07
C TRP A 184 0.80 16.28 -0.30
N GLN A 185 1.02 16.68 -1.55
CA GLN A 185 0.64 18.01 -2.03
C GLN A 185 -0.87 18.25 -1.94
N SER A 186 -1.70 17.21 -2.20
CA SER A 186 -3.15 17.32 -2.08
C SER A 186 -3.64 17.77 -0.69
N CYS A 187 -2.83 17.52 0.35
CA CYS A 187 -3.13 17.91 1.72
C CYS A 187 -2.87 19.40 2.02
N LEU A 188 -2.07 20.08 1.20
CA LEU A 188 -1.44 21.37 1.54
C LEU A 188 -1.61 22.46 0.49
N MET A 189 -1.69 22.08 -0.79
CA MET A 189 -1.70 23.02 -1.89
C MET A 189 -3.08 23.66 -2.03
N PRO A 190 -3.17 24.92 -2.49
CA PRO A 190 -4.45 25.55 -2.77
C PRO A 190 -5.25 24.77 -3.83
N ASP A 191 -6.55 25.04 -3.89
CA ASP A 191 -7.39 24.52 -4.97
C ASP A 191 -6.88 25.01 -6.33
N LEU A 192 -6.78 24.10 -7.30
CA LEU A 192 -6.14 24.40 -8.58
C LEU A 192 -6.94 25.35 -9.46
N ILE A 193 -8.25 25.43 -9.26
CA ILE A 193 -9.16 26.27 -10.06
C ILE A 193 -9.35 27.64 -9.40
N THR A 194 -9.73 27.64 -8.12
CA THR A 194 -10.07 28.86 -7.37
C THR A 194 -8.85 29.52 -6.72
N ASN A 195 -7.71 28.82 -6.66
CA ASN A 195 -6.52 29.21 -5.90
C ASN A 195 -6.79 29.46 -4.40
N SER A 196 -7.91 28.92 -3.89
CA SER A 196 -8.28 29.09 -2.49
C SER A 196 -7.39 28.19 -1.60
N PRO A 197 -6.85 28.71 -0.48
CA PRO A 197 -5.99 27.91 0.40
C PRO A 197 -6.69 26.66 0.91
N PHE A 198 -6.00 25.51 0.87
CA PHE A 198 -6.50 24.25 1.39
C PHE A 198 -5.43 23.58 2.22
N VAL A 199 -5.78 23.28 3.48
CA VAL A 199 -4.94 22.46 4.36
C VAL A 199 -5.86 21.42 5.00
N ALA A 200 -5.52 20.14 4.88
CA ALA A 200 -6.35 19.04 5.37
C ALA A 200 -6.51 19.08 6.91
N ASN A 201 -7.70 18.71 7.37
CA ASN A 201 -8.02 18.47 8.78
C ASN A 201 -8.26 16.99 9.08
N ALA A 202 -8.57 16.20 8.07
CA ALA A 202 -8.69 14.76 8.12
C ALA A 202 -8.41 14.14 6.73
N ILE A 203 -8.00 12.87 6.71
CA ILE A 203 -7.78 12.10 5.49
C ILE A 203 -8.73 10.90 5.45
N ILE A 204 -9.40 10.68 4.33
CA ILE A 204 -10.03 9.40 4.00
C ILE A 204 -9.21 8.78 2.88
N ALA A 205 -8.92 7.48 2.93
CA ALA A 205 -8.12 6.87 1.86
C ALA A 205 -8.48 5.42 1.63
N ASN A 206 -8.15 4.92 0.44
CA ASN A 206 -8.07 3.48 0.20
C ASN A 206 -6.64 2.96 0.46
N PRO A 207 -6.48 1.69 0.87
CA PRO A 207 -5.16 1.11 1.14
C PRO A 207 -4.15 1.21 -0.02
N PRO A 208 -4.53 1.03 -1.31
CA PRO A 208 -3.62 1.14 -2.44
C PRO A 208 -2.88 2.49 -2.58
N SER A 209 -3.33 3.56 -1.91
CA SER A 209 -2.66 4.86 -1.97
C SER A 209 -1.33 4.91 -1.21
N PHE A 210 -1.15 4.07 -0.18
CA PHE A 210 0.03 3.99 0.73
C PHE A 210 0.46 5.28 1.45
N ALA A 211 0.11 6.48 0.96
CA ALA A 211 0.53 7.77 1.49
C ALA A 211 -0.18 8.14 2.80
N HIS A 212 -1.42 7.68 2.96
CA HIS A 212 -2.39 8.12 3.99
C HIS A 212 -1.78 8.25 5.40
N VAL A 213 -1.16 7.18 5.91
CA VAL A 213 -0.68 7.10 7.29
C VAL A 213 0.53 8.01 7.51
N HIS A 214 1.34 8.20 6.46
CA HIS A 214 2.53 9.04 6.49
C HIS A 214 2.16 10.53 6.41
N CYS A 215 1.24 10.90 5.52
CA CYS A 215 0.68 12.26 5.46
C CYS A 215 -0.03 12.62 6.79
N ALA A 216 -0.83 11.70 7.32
CA ALA A 216 -1.50 11.88 8.61
C ALA A 216 -0.50 12.04 9.76
N GLN A 217 0.60 11.29 9.75
CA GLN A 217 1.68 11.42 10.72
C GLN A 217 2.36 12.79 10.65
N ALA A 218 2.72 13.24 9.44
CA ALA A 218 3.39 14.53 9.24
C ALA A 218 2.53 15.72 9.72
N LEU A 219 1.21 15.65 9.46
CA LEU A 219 0.27 16.72 9.83
C LEU A 219 -0.29 16.57 11.25
N GLY A 220 -0.20 15.38 11.85
CA GLY A 220 -0.83 15.06 13.15
C GLY A 220 -2.36 15.12 13.11
N ILE A 221 -2.96 14.76 11.97
CA ILE A 221 -4.41 14.75 11.73
C ILE A 221 -4.95 13.31 11.69
N PRO A 222 -6.24 13.11 11.98
CA PRO A 222 -6.85 11.78 11.86
C PRO A 222 -6.92 11.31 10.40
N PHE A 223 -6.88 9.98 10.22
CA PHE A 223 -7.19 9.36 8.95
C PHE A 223 -8.06 8.12 9.14
N HIS A 224 -8.82 7.79 8.09
CA HIS A 224 -9.77 6.68 8.07
C HIS A 224 -9.62 5.90 6.78
N LEU A 225 -9.46 4.58 6.87
CA LEU A 225 -9.39 3.73 5.68
C LEU A 225 -10.77 3.26 5.26
N MET A 226 -11.14 3.51 4.01
CA MET A 226 -12.37 3.00 3.46
C MET A 226 -12.08 2.19 2.21
N PHE A 227 -12.73 1.04 2.06
CA PHE A 227 -12.44 0.20 0.91
C PHE A 227 -13.58 -0.73 0.52
N THR A 228 -13.55 -1.13 -0.75
CA THR A 228 -14.58 -1.97 -1.36
C THR A 228 -14.33 -3.44 -1.11
N MET A 229 -13.11 -3.88 -0.79
CA MET A 229 -12.76 -5.28 -0.51
C MET A 229 -12.06 -5.41 0.85
N PRO A 230 -12.05 -6.59 1.49
CA PRO A 230 -11.43 -6.74 2.79
C PRO A 230 -9.91 -6.56 2.73
N TRP A 231 -9.39 -5.74 3.64
CA TRP A 231 -7.95 -5.43 3.77
C TRP A 231 -7.42 -5.66 5.20
N SER A 232 -8.30 -5.95 6.14
CA SER A 232 -7.95 -6.10 7.55
C SER A 232 -8.07 -7.56 8.02
N PRO A 233 -7.11 -8.06 8.83
CA PRO A 233 -7.10 -9.46 9.27
C PRO A 233 -8.41 -9.96 9.87
N THR A 234 -8.90 -11.10 9.40
CA THR A 234 -10.03 -11.83 9.98
C THR A 234 -9.85 -13.34 9.85
N THR A 235 -10.54 -14.09 10.71
CA THR A 235 -10.65 -15.55 10.62
C THR A 235 -11.73 -16.03 9.63
N VAL A 236 -12.56 -15.14 9.06
CA VAL A 236 -13.75 -15.54 8.28
C VAL A 236 -13.44 -15.84 6.82
N PHE A 237 -12.60 -15.01 6.17
CA PHE A 237 -12.25 -15.18 4.76
C PHE A 237 -10.79 -14.78 4.51
N LEU A 238 -10.20 -15.36 3.46
CA LEU A 238 -8.85 -15.04 2.99
C LEU A 238 -8.75 -13.60 2.51
N HIS A 239 -7.54 -13.04 2.59
CA HIS A 239 -7.23 -11.80 1.90
C HIS A 239 -7.48 -12.00 0.38
N PRO A 240 -8.24 -11.12 -0.30
CA PRO A 240 -8.66 -11.34 -1.71
C PRO A 240 -7.51 -11.53 -2.69
N LEU A 241 -6.34 -10.93 -2.40
CA LEU A 241 -5.10 -11.05 -3.19
C LEU A 241 -4.24 -12.29 -2.86
N ALA A 242 -4.62 -13.10 -1.86
CA ALA A 242 -3.88 -14.30 -1.49
C ALA A 242 -4.39 -15.54 -2.24
N ASN A 243 -3.46 -16.42 -2.60
CA ASN A 243 -3.70 -17.82 -2.97
C ASN A 243 -2.88 -18.70 -2.01
N LEU A 244 -3.43 -19.80 -1.50
CA LEU A 244 -2.68 -20.63 -0.56
C LEU A 244 -2.64 -22.07 -1.05
N LYS A 245 -1.45 -22.67 -1.02
CA LYS A 245 -1.21 -24.09 -1.30
C LYS A 245 -0.83 -24.79 0.03
N ASN A 246 -1.01 -26.11 0.08
CA ASN A 246 -0.74 -26.93 1.27
C ASN A 246 -1.51 -26.44 2.50
N ILE A 247 -2.82 -26.27 2.33
CA ILE A 247 -3.71 -25.68 3.33
C ILE A 247 -3.75 -26.56 4.60
N PRO A 248 -3.30 -26.05 5.76
CA PRO A 248 -3.48 -26.73 7.04
C PRO A 248 -4.97 -26.86 7.37
N SER A 249 -5.30 -27.77 8.28
CA SER A 249 -6.69 -28.01 8.71
C SER A 249 -7.35 -26.79 9.36
N ASP A 250 -6.57 -25.87 9.92
CA ASP A 250 -7.09 -24.64 10.54
C ASP A 250 -7.27 -23.51 9.51
N GLN A 251 -8.49 -23.43 8.95
CA GLN A 251 -8.87 -22.36 8.03
C GLN A 251 -8.92 -20.97 8.69
N ALA A 252 -9.27 -20.90 9.98
CA ALA A 252 -9.36 -19.61 10.68
C ALA A 252 -7.99 -18.97 10.84
N TRP A 253 -6.98 -19.77 11.18
CA TRP A 253 -5.59 -19.35 11.18
C TRP A 253 -5.11 -18.92 9.79
N LEU A 254 -5.44 -19.73 8.76
CA LEU A 254 -5.06 -19.46 7.38
C LEU A 254 -5.60 -18.12 6.87
N ASN A 255 -6.90 -17.89 7.08
CA ASN A 255 -7.60 -16.66 6.76
C ASN A 255 -6.88 -15.46 7.36
N ARG A 256 -6.55 -15.53 8.65
CA ARG A 256 -5.89 -14.43 9.35
C ARG A 256 -4.47 -14.16 8.85
N VAL A 257 -3.68 -15.21 8.63
CA VAL A 257 -2.27 -15.10 8.20
C VAL A 257 -2.13 -14.55 6.78
N SER A 258 -3.11 -14.84 5.91
CA SER A 258 -3.10 -14.35 4.53
C SER A 258 -2.97 -12.82 4.41
N TYR A 259 -3.54 -12.06 5.36
CA TYR A 259 -3.41 -10.61 5.42
C TYR A 259 -1.98 -10.18 5.73
N GLY A 260 -1.35 -10.78 6.74
CA GLY A 260 0.04 -10.47 7.10
C GLY A 260 1.01 -10.79 5.97
N VAL A 261 0.74 -11.83 5.18
CA VAL A 261 1.51 -12.16 3.97
C VAL A 261 1.37 -11.07 2.91
N VAL A 262 0.14 -10.68 2.59
CA VAL A 262 -0.13 -9.66 1.57
C VAL A 262 0.41 -8.30 1.98
N ASP A 263 0.25 -7.90 3.25
CA ASP A 263 0.82 -6.67 3.79
C ASP A 263 2.35 -6.68 3.69
N TRP A 264 2.98 -7.80 4.03
CA TRP A 264 4.44 -7.94 3.95
C TRP A 264 4.94 -7.79 2.51
N LEU A 265 4.29 -8.46 1.55
CA LEU A 265 4.65 -8.37 0.14
C LEU A 265 4.40 -6.99 -0.45
N SER A 266 3.27 -6.38 -0.09
CA SER A 266 2.93 -5.02 -0.51
C SER A 266 4.00 -4.03 -0.05
N TRP A 267 4.51 -4.19 1.17
CA TRP A 267 5.56 -3.34 1.73
C TRP A 267 6.91 -3.51 1.01
N GLN A 268 7.29 -4.73 0.60
CA GLN A 268 8.51 -4.95 -0.20
C GLN A 268 8.46 -4.22 -1.55
N GLY A 269 7.25 -4.07 -2.13
CA GLY A 269 7.03 -3.43 -3.42
C GLY A 269 7.15 -1.91 -3.44
N VAL A 270 7.22 -1.24 -2.29
CA VAL A 270 7.12 0.23 -2.14
C VAL A 270 8.34 0.86 -1.44
N GLY A 271 9.54 0.37 -1.75
CA GLY A 271 10.81 0.87 -1.18
C GLY A 271 11.11 2.37 -1.38
N VAL A 272 10.30 3.08 -2.16
CA VAL A 272 10.34 4.55 -2.33
C VAL A 272 9.75 5.32 -1.14
N ILE A 273 8.92 4.69 -0.30
CA ILE A 273 8.24 5.36 0.82
C ILE A 273 9.25 5.95 1.80
N ASN A 274 10.29 5.21 2.19
CA ASN A 274 11.26 5.71 3.17
C ASN A 274 12.12 6.87 2.63
N ASP A 275 12.38 6.90 1.33
CA ASP A 275 13.07 8.00 0.67
C ASP A 275 12.20 9.26 0.71
N TRP A 276 10.94 9.14 0.27
CA TRP A 276 9.94 10.20 0.33
C TRP A 276 9.68 10.70 1.75
N ARG A 277 9.55 9.80 2.73
CA ARG A 277 9.40 10.16 4.15
C ARG A 277 10.53 11.04 4.65
N LYS A 278 11.77 10.71 4.30
CA LYS A 278 12.96 11.43 4.74
C LYS A 278 13.09 12.80 4.05
N HIS A 279 12.81 12.85 2.76
CA HIS A 279 13.12 14.01 1.92
C HIS A 279 11.98 15.01 1.76
N GLU A 280 10.73 14.57 1.84
CA GLU A 280 9.55 15.45 1.69
C GLU A 280 8.75 15.64 2.98
N LEU A 281 8.58 14.57 3.77
CA LEU A 281 7.79 14.64 5.00
C LEU A 281 8.62 14.99 6.24
N GLU A 282 9.95 14.96 6.13
CA GLU A 282 10.91 15.10 7.24
C GLU A 282 10.64 14.11 8.38
N LEU A 283 10.18 12.90 8.04
CA LEU A 283 9.89 11.82 8.97
C LEU A 283 11.00 10.76 8.97
N GLU A 284 11.14 10.09 10.11
CA GLU A 284 12.05 8.96 10.25
C GLU A 284 11.64 7.78 9.35
N PRO A 285 12.60 7.02 8.80
CA PRO A 285 12.28 5.81 8.04
C PRO A 285 11.61 4.76 8.93
N ILE A 286 10.73 3.96 8.34
CA ILE A 286 10.06 2.85 9.02
C ILE A 286 10.86 1.57 8.74
N SER A 287 11.00 0.72 9.77
CA SER A 287 11.66 -0.58 9.63
C SER A 287 10.90 -1.51 8.68
N LEU A 288 11.62 -2.40 7.99
CA LEU A 288 11.00 -3.40 7.09
C LEU A 288 10.09 -4.39 7.85
N SER A 289 10.31 -4.58 9.15
CA SER A 289 9.50 -5.45 9.99
C SER A 289 8.22 -4.78 10.50
N ASP A 290 8.25 -3.46 10.75
CA ASP A 290 7.09 -2.75 11.30
C ASP A 290 6.16 -2.20 10.23
N GLY A 291 6.72 -1.84 9.07
CA GLY A 291 5.99 -1.27 7.95
C GLY A 291 4.73 -2.05 7.53
N PRO A 292 4.82 -3.36 7.27
CA PRO A 292 3.67 -4.19 6.90
C PRO A 292 2.52 -4.11 7.91
N PHE A 293 2.82 -3.99 9.19
CA PHE A 293 1.84 -4.09 10.27
C PHE A 293 1.45 -2.73 10.84
N ILE A 294 1.91 -1.63 10.25
CA ILE A 294 1.74 -0.29 10.81
C ILE A 294 0.26 0.08 11.02
N LEU A 295 -0.60 -0.28 10.07
CA LEU A 295 -2.03 0.01 10.14
C LEU A 295 -2.70 -0.72 11.29
N THR A 296 -2.29 -1.97 11.52
CA THR A 296 -2.78 -2.77 12.65
C THR A 296 -2.23 -2.24 13.98
N LYS A 297 -0.93 -1.91 14.06
CA LYS A 297 -0.29 -1.37 15.28
C LYS A 297 -0.87 -0.03 15.72
N LEU A 298 -1.26 0.80 14.75
CA LEU A 298 -1.86 2.11 15.01
C LEU A 298 -3.37 2.06 15.29
N ASN A 299 -4.00 0.88 15.24
CA ASN A 299 -5.46 0.70 15.37
C ASN A 299 -6.23 1.66 14.46
N VAL A 300 -5.88 1.64 13.17
CA VAL A 300 -6.52 2.52 12.17
C VAL A 300 -7.97 2.08 11.97
N PRO A 301 -8.95 3.00 12.00
CA PRO A 301 -10.36 2.67 11.75
C PRO A 301 -10.59 2.31 10.28
N TYR A 302 -11.47 1.32 10.05
CA TYR A 302 -11.85 0.85 8.71
C TYR A 302 -13.35 1.00 8.49
N THR A 303 -13.74 1.43 7.28
CA THR A 303 -15.11 1.31 6.80
C THR A 303 -15.14 0.57 5.48
N TYR A 304 -15.88 -0.53 5.47
CA TYR A 304 -16.04 -1.36 4.30
C TYR A 304 -17.32 -1.03 3.55
N CYS A 305 -17.15 -0.74 2.26
CA CYS A 305 -18.16 -0.19 1.37
C CYS A 305 -18.94 -1.30 0.65
N TRP A 306 -19.42 -2.31 1.38
CA TRP A 306 -20.24 -3.40 0.86
C TRP A 306 -21.47 -3.66 1.72
N SER A 307 -22.44 -4.37 1.14
CA SER A 307 -23.69 -4.74 1.81
C SER A 307 -23.45 -5.76 2.94
N PRO A 308 -23.81 -5.47 4.21
CA PRO A 308 -23.84 -6.48 5.26
C PRO A 308 -24.89 -7.57 5.01
N GLY A 309 -25.86 -7.31 4.12
CA GLY A 309 -26.82 -8.30 3.64
C GLY A 309 -26.21 -9.39 2.74
N LEU A 310 -25.08 -9.08 2.09
CA LEU A 310 -24.27 -10.01 1.31
C LEU A 310 -23.11 -10.57 2.14
N VAL A 311 -22.21 -9.71 2.64
CA VAL A 311 -21.06 -10.10 3.46
C VAL A 311 -21.18 -9.46 4.84
N PRO A 312 -21.58 -10.21 5.88
CA PRO A 312 -21.76 -9.65 7.21
C PRO A 312 -20.42 -9.24 7.84
N LYS A 313 -20.46 -8.32 8.81
CA LYS A 313 -19.29 -7.95 9.62
C LYS A 313 -18.76 -9.18 10.38
N PRO A 314 -17.48 -9.56 10.21
CA PRO A 314 -16.81 -10.55 11.05
C PRO A 314 -16.85 -10.21 12.55
N ASN A 315 -17.09 -11.23 13.39
CA ASN A 315 -17.16 -11.08 14.85
C ASN A 315 -15.80 -10.86 15.53
N ASP A 316 -14.71 -11.06 14.80
CA ASP A 316 -13.34 -10.84 15.27
C ASP A 316 -12.79 -9.47 14.87
N TRP A 317 -13.59 -8.64 14.20
CA TRP A 317 -13.25 -7.24 13.95
C TRP A 317 -13.61 -6.34 15.12
N PRO A 318 -12.77 -5.32 15.40
CA PRO A 318 -13.02 -4.36 16.47
C PRO A 318 -14.22 -3.44 16.16
N TYR A 319 -14.62 -2.65 17.16
CA TYR A 319 -15.80 -1.78 17.08
C TYR A 319 -15.66 -0.65 16.05
N ASP A 320 -14.45 -0.16 15.84
CA ASP A 320 -14.06 0.88 14.88
C ASP A 320 -13.96 0.39 13.43
N PHE A 321 -14.30 -0.89 13.17
CA PHE A 321 -14.42 -1.45 11.82
C PHE A 321 -15.89 -1.60 11.46
N ASP A 322 -16.33 -0.90 10.42
CA ASP A 322 -17.73 -0.90 10.01
C ASP A 322 -17.94 -1.55 8.64
N VAL A 323 -19.10 -2.16 8.44
CA VAL A 323 -19.62 -2.58 7.13
C VAL A 323 -20.91 -1.79 6.90
N CYS A 324 -20.87 -0.83 5.99
CA CYS A 324 -21.90 0.22 5.94
C CYS A 324 -22.99 -0.03 4.89
N GLY A 325 -22.69 -0.78 3.84
CA GLY A 325 -23.48 -0.84 2.61
C GLY A 325 -22.66 -0.35 1.42
N PHE A 326 -23.06 -0.75 0.21
CA PHE A 326 -22.45 -0.24 -1.01
C PHE A 326 -22.77 1.24 -1.23
N PHE A 327 -21.84 1.95 -1.87
CA PHE A 327 -22.03 3.36 -2.20
C PHE A 327 -22.63 3.47 -3.59
N PHE A 328 -23.94 3.71 -3.62
CA PHE A 328 -24.66 3.93 -4.86
C PHE A 328 -24.87 5.41 -5.13
N ARG A 329 -24.97 5.73 -6.42
CA ARG A 329 -25.50 7.01 -6.90
C ARG A 329 -26.90 6.79 -7.45
N ASP A 330 -27.65 7.87 -7.59
CA ASP A 330 -28.89 7.82 -8.34
C ASP A 330 -28.61 7.51 -9.82
N PRO A 331 -29.45 6.70 -10.48
CA PRO A 331 -29.27 6.39 -11.88
C PRO A 331 -29.34 7.69 -12.70
N PRO A 332 -28.45 7.86 -13.70
CA PRO A 332 -28.52 9.02 -14.58
C PRO A 332 -29.84 9.00 -15.36
N ASN A 333 -30.37 10.18 -15.68
CA ASN A 333 -31.48 10.31 -16.63
C ASN A 333 -30.97 9.95 -18.04
N TYR A 334 -31.01 8.66 -18.37
CA TYR A 334 -30.44 8.10 -19.59
C TYR A 334 -31.54 7.81 -20.62
N GLN A 335 -31.36 8.36 -21.81
CA GLN A 335 -32.18 8.01 -22.97
C GLN A 335 -31.42 6.98 -23.82
N PRO A 336 -31.88 5.73 -23.90
CA PRO A 336 -31.20 4.71 -24.67
C PRO A 336 -31.33 4.99 -26.18
N PRO A 337 -30.31 4.65 -26.98
CA PRO A 337 -30.45 4.55 -28.43
C PRO A 337 -31.61 3.63 -28.83
N ALA A 338 -32.26 3.92 -29.96
CA ALA A 338 -33.44 3.18 -30.44
C ALA A 338 -33.20 1.67 -30.52
N GLU A 339 -32.03 1.25 -31.00
CA GLU A 339 -31.64 -0.16 -31.10
C GLU A 339 -31.67 -0.89 -29.75
N ILE A 340 -31.21 -0.26 -28.68
CA ILE A 340 -31.24 -0.85 -27.32
C ILE A 340 -32.69 -0.96 -26.84
N ALA A 341 -33.50 0.10 -27.04
CA ALA A 341 -34.89 0.11 -26.63
C ALA A 341 -35.73 -0.95 -27.39
N GLU A 342 -35.55 -1.04 -28.71
CA GLU A 342 -36.23 -2.01 -29.57
C GLU A 342 -35.85 -3.45 -29.18
N PHE A 343 -34.57 -3.73 -28.97
CA PHE A 343 -34.13 -5.06 -28.54
C PHE A 343 -34.71 -5.45 -27.17
N LEU A 344 -34.66 -4.55 -26.18
CA LEU A 344 -35.21 -4.83 -24.86
C LEU A 344 -36.72 -5.09 -24.93
N ASN A 345 -37.47 -4.31 -25.72
CA ASN A 345 -38.92 -4.45 -25.88
C ASN A 345 -39.33 -5.63 -26.79
N GLY A 346 -38.43 -6.11 -27.64
CA GLY A 346 -38.72 -7.15 -28.65
C GLY A 346 -38.84 -8.59 -28.14
N GLY A 347 -38.85 -8.83 -26.82
CA GLY A 347 -38.91 -10.20 -26.27
C GLY A 347 -38.63 -10.31 -24.76
N PRO A 348 -38.28 -11.50 -24.25
CA PRO A 348 -38.02 -11.73 -22.82
C PRO A 348 -36.72 -11.07 -22.33
N PRO A 349 -36.62 -10.60 -21.07
CA PRO A 349 -35.44 -9.89 -20.57
C PRO A 349 -34.10 -10.60 -20.85
N PRO A 350 -33.15 -9.95 -21.55
CA PRO A 350 -31.90 -10.61 -21.93
C PRO A 350 -30.97 -10.80 -20.73
N VAL A 351 -29.95 -11.64 -20.90
CA VAL A 351 -28.81 -11.76 -19.98
C VAL A 351 -27.75 -10.73 -20.40
N TYR A 352 -27.24 -9.96 -19.43
CA TYR A 352 -26.14 -9.03 -19.69
C TYR A 352 -24.79 -9.75 -19.69
N PHE A 353 -23.92 -9.39 -20.63
CA PHE A 353 -22.51 -9.80 -20.65
C PHE A 353 -21.59 -8.57 -20.67
N GLY A 354 -20.65 -8.49 -19.72
CA GLY A 354 -19.66 -7.42 -19.74
C GLY A 354 -18.50 -7.63 -18.76
N PHE A 355 -17.28 -7.71 -19.29
CA PHE A 355 -16.06 -7.96 -18.50
C PHE A 355 -15.30 -6.66 -18.14
N GLY A 356 -15.93 -5.49 -18.30
CA GLY A 356 -15.28 -4.20 -18.02
C GLY A 356 -14.14 -3.90 -19.00
N SER A 357 -13.22 -2.99 -18.63
CA SER A 357 -12.09 -2.56 -19.45
C SER A 357 -10.92 -3.56 -19.48
N ILE A 358 -11.19 -4.87 -19.34
CA ILE A 358 -10.16 -5.90 -19.33
C ILE A 358 -9.75 -6.23 -20.76
N VAL A 359 -8.43 -6.19 -21.02
CA VAL A 359 -7.86 -6.63 -22.30
C VAL A 359 -7.92 -8.15 -22.34
N LEU A 360 -8.76 -8.69 -23.24
CA LEU A 360 -8.88 -10.13 -23.46
C LEU A 360 -7.81 -10.58 -24.45
N GLU A 361 -7.15 -11.71 -24.15
CA GLU A 361 -6.16 -12.31 -25.05
C GLU A 361 -6.82 -12.83 -26.34
N ASP A 362 -7.98 -13.49 -26.22
CA ASP A 362 -8.77 -13.98 -27.36
C ASP A 362 -10.26 -13.54 -27.27
N PRO A 363 -10.58 -12.33 -27.74
CA PRO A 363 -11.97 -11.86 -27.82
C PRO A 363 -12.85 -12.70 -28.74
N ALA A 364 -12.28 -13.35 -29.77
CA ALA A 364 -13.05 -14.12 -30.73
C ALA A 364 -13.59 -15.41 -30.10
N GLN A 365 -12.77 -16.08 -29.30
CA GLN A 365 -13.19 -17.26 -28.55
C GLN A 365 -14.34 -16.96 -27.57
N ILE A 366 -14.27 -15.85 -26.84
CA ILE A 366 -15.33 -15.44 -25.91
C ILE A 366 -16.60 -15.06 -26.67
N THR A 367 -16.48 -14.33 -27.78
CA THR A 367 -17.63 -13.99 -28.64
C THR A 367 -18.32 -15.28 -29.13
N LYS A 368 -17.54 -16.26 -29.61
CA LYS A 368 -18.07 -17.56 -30.03
C LYS A 368 -18.76 -18.29 -28.87
N ALA A 369 -18.18 -18.26 -27.68
CA ALA A 369 -18.77 -18.89 -26.50
C ALA A 369 -20.11 -18.26 -26.11
N ILE A 370 -20.24 -16.94 -26.21
CA ILE A 370 -21.50 -16.21 -25.97
C ILE A 370 -22.56 -16.64 -27.01
N LEU A 371 -22.22 -16.62 -28.30
CA LEU A 371 -23.15 -17.01 -29.37
C LEU A 371 -23.62 -18.47 -29.23
N GLN A 372 -22.72 -19.39 -28.88
CA GLN A 372 -23.07 -20.79 -28.65
C GLN A 372 -23.90 -20.97 -27.38
N THR A 373 -23.64 -20.19 -26.32
CA THR A 373 -24.47 -20.19 -25.11
C THR A 373 -25.90 -19.76 -25.41
N VAL A 374 -26.09 -18.74 -26.26
CA VAL A 374 -27.41 -18.31 -26.74
C VAL A 374 -28.14 -19.45 -27.45
N GLN A 375 -27.44 -20.16 -28.35
CA GLN A 375 -28.01 -21.32 -29.05
C GLN A 375 -28.41 -22.46 -28.11
N GLU A 376 -27.60 -22.75 -27.09
CA GLU A 376 -27.86 -23.85 -26.16
C GLU A 376 -28.92 -23.55 -25.08
N THR A 377 -29.03 -22.29 -24.67
CA THR A 377 -29.90 -21.87 -23.56
C THR A 377 -31.18 -21.21 -24.04
N GLY A 378 -31.23 -20.72 -25.28
CA GLY A 378 -32.36 -20.00 -25.85
C GLY A 378 -32.58 -18.62 -25.23
N VAL A 379 -31.59 -18.08 -24.52
CA VAL A 379 -31.69 -16.75 -23.89
C VAL A 379 -31.28 -15.67 -24.86
N ARG A 380 -31.89 -14.49 -24.74
CA ARG A 380 -31.40 -13.29 -25.42
C ARG A 380 -30.20 -12.72 -24.66
N VAL A 381 -29.22 -12.15 -25.35
CA VAL A 381 -28.03 -11.54 -24.75
C VAL A 381 -27.88 -10.10 -25.18
N ILE A 382 -27.56 -9.24 -24.21
CA ILE A 382 -27.08 -7.89 -24.46
C ILE A 382 -25.65 -7.78 -23.91
N SER A 383 -24.69 -7.47 -24.78
CA SER A 383 -23.27 -7.50 -24.44
C SER A 383 -22.61 -6.18 -24.71
N ARG A 384 -21.76 -5.71 -23.80
CA ARG A 384 -20.97 -4.49 -24.03
C ARG A 384 -19.78 -4.81 -24.94
N GLY A 385 -19.72 -4.21 -26.13
CA GLY A 385 -18.74 -4.50 -27.20
C GLY A 385 -17.31 -3.99 -26.98
N TRP A 386 -16.94 -3.62 -25.75
CA TRP A 386 -15.56 -3.25 -25.44
C TRP A 386 -14.69 -4.52 -25.37
N SER A 387 -13.40 -4.40 -25.77
CA SER A 387 -12.45 -5.50 -25.99
C SER A 387 -12.52 -6.20 -27.36
N LYS A 388 -13.05 -5.55 -28.42
CA LYS A 388 -13.27 -6.18 -29.74
C LYS A 388 -14.19 -7.41 -29.70
N LEU A 389 -14.99 -7.56 -28.65
CA LEU A 389 -16.06 -8.57 -28.60
C LEU A 389 -17.08 -8.22 -29.68
N GLY A 390 -17.20 -9.08 -30.69
CA GLY A 390 -17.95 -8.82 -31.92
C GLY A 390 -17.12 -8.33 -33.14
N GLY A 391 -15.81 -8.08 -32.99
CA GLY A 391 -14.92 -7.69 -34.10
C GLY A 391 -15.23 -6.31 -34.73
N GLU A 392 -14.69 -6.04 -35.92
CA GLU A 392 -14.95 -4.80 -36.70
C GLU A 392 -16.33 -4.78 -37.38
N ASP A 393 -17.08 -5.89 -37.32
CA ASP A 393 -18.35 -6.12 -38.02
C ASP A 393 -19.54 -6.31 -37.05
N LEU A 394 -19.63 -5.46 -36.01
CA LEU A 394 -20.69 -5.52 -34.97
C LEU A 394 -22.12 -5.62 -35.56
N GLY A 395 -22.39 -4.90 -36.65
CA GLY A 395 -23.71 -4.91 -37.31
C GLY A 395 -24.10 -6.23 -37.98
N LYS A 396 -23.14 -7.14 -38.28
CA LYS A 396 -23.43 -8.47 -38.84
C LYS A 396 -23.71 -9.53 -37.76
N LEU A 397 -23.26 -9.28 -36.54
CA LEU A 397 -23.43 -10.19 -35.40
C LEU A 397 -24.65 -9.85 -34.55
N ASN A 398 -25.21 -8.64 -34.70
CA ASN A 398 -26.51 -8.31 -34.12
C ASN A 398 -27.58 -9.16 -34.81
N GLN A 399 -28.18 -10.06 -34.03
CA GLN A 399 -29.24 -10.98 -34.44
C GLN A 399 -30.46 -10.76 -33.55
N SER A 400 -31.58 -11.44 -33.84
CA SER A 400 -32.79 -11.36 -33.01
C SER A 400 -32.55 -11.56 -31.51
N ASP A 401 -31.55 -12.38 -31.18
CA ASP A 401 -31.28 -12.84 -29.81
C ASP A 401 -29.97 -12.30 -29.23
N VAL A 402 -29.18 -11.51 -29.98
CA VAL A 402 -27.90 -10.96 -29.51
C VAL A 402 -27.75 -9.52 -29.96
N LEU A 403 -27.52 -8.63 -29.00
CA LEU A 403 -27.22 -7.22 -29.25
C LEU A 403 -25.90 -6.81 -28.60
N PHE A 404 -24.95 -6.34 -29.40
CA PHE A 404 -23.74 -5.70 -28.90
C PHE A 404 -23.94 -4.18 -28.81
N ILE A 405 -23.63 -3.61 -27.65
CA ILE A 405 -23.86 -2.19 -27.34
C ILE A 405 -22.57 -1.44 -26.97
N GLY A 406 -22.61 -0.12 -27.14
CA GLY A 406 -21.62 0.82 -26.63
C GLY A 406 -21.74 1.07 -25.13
N ASP A 407 -21.38 2.27 -24.68
CA ASP A 407 -21.51 2.64 -23.27
C ASP A 407 -23.00 2.79 -22.88
N CYS A 408 -23.37 2.11 -21.79
CA CYS A 408 -24.71 2.13 -21.23
C CYS A 408 -24.60 2.04 -19.70
N PRO A 409 -25.25 2.94 -18.94
CA PRO A 409 -25.22 2.91 -17.47
C PRO A 409 -25.74 1.58 -16.93
N HIS A 410 -24.95 0.89 -16.11
CA HIS A 410 -25.34 -0.39 -15.52
C HIS A 410 -26.56 -0.22 -14.60
N GLU A 411 -26.67 0.92 -13.90
CA GLU A 411 -27.78 1.23 -13.01
C GLU A 411 -29.12 1.24 -13.77
N TRP A 412 -29.12 1.68 -15.03
CA TRP A 412 -30.30 1.68 -15.90
C TRP A 412 -30.52 0.33 -16.58
N LEU A 413 -29.44 -0.26 -17.14
CA LEU A 413 -29.56 -1.49 -17.90
C LEU A 413 -29.95 -2.69 -17.02
N PHE A 414 -29.39 -2.78 -15.82
CA PHE A 414 -29.58 -3.96 -14.97
C PHE A 414 -30.99 -4.06 -14.40
N GLU A 415 -31.80 -3.02 -14.44
CA GLU A 415 -33.25 -3.11 -14.14
C GLU A 415 -33.98 -4.01 -15.16
N ARG A 416 -33.47 -4.07 -16.40
CA ARG A 416 -34.16 -4.62 -17.59
C ARG A 416 -33.61 -5.97 -18.07
N VAL A 417 -32.68 -6.56 -17.33
CA VAL A 417 -32.07 -7.86 -17.65
C VAL A 417 -32.55 -8.96 -16.70
N SER A 418 -32.37 -10.21 -17.08
CA SER A 418 -32.70 -11.39 -16.27
C SER A 418 -31.55 -11.82 -15.35
N ALA A 419 -30.32 -11.76 -15.85
CA ALA A 419 -29.09 -12.10 -15.11
C ALA A 419 -27.90 -11.28 -15.62
N VAL A 420 -26.81 -11.28 -14.86
CA VAL A 420 -25.59 -10.50 -15.17
C VAL A 420 -24.39 -11.44 -15.22
N VAL A 421 -23.64 -11.44 -16.32
CA VAL A 421 -22.35 -12.12 -16.45
C VAL A 421 -21.25 -11.08 -16.55
N HIS A 422 -20.32 -11.08 -15.60
CA HIS A 422 -19.26 -10.08 -15.56
C HIS A 422 -17.99 -10.56 -14.86
N HIS A 423 -16.98 -9.70 -14.84
CA HIS A 423 -15.65 -10.00 -14.32
C HIS A 423 -15.55 -10.10 -12.79
N GLY A 424 -16.61 -9.81 -12.02
CA GLY A 424 -16.55 -9.81 -10.55
C GLY A 424 -16.12 -8.51 -9.86
N GLY A 425 -15.97 -7.38 -10.56
CA GLY A 425 -15.63 -6.11 -9.89
C GLY A 425 -16.72 -5.66 -8.91
N ALA A 426 -16.33 -5.22 -7.71
CA ALA A 426 -17.22 -4.90 -6.58
C ALA A 426 -18.45 -4.06 -6.97
N GLY A 427 -18.26 -2.97 -7.71
CA GLY A 427 -19.36 -2.09 -8.14
C GLY A 427 -20.35 -2.74 -9.12
N THR A 428 -19.87 -3.61 -10.02
CA THR A 428 -20.74 -4.32 -10.95
C THR A 428 -21.53 -5.41 -10.22
N THR A 429 -20.86 -6.14 -9.31
CA THR A 429 -21.51 -7.12 -8.42
C THR A 429 -22.62 -6.46 -7.61
N ALA A 430 -22.31 -5.31 -6.99
CA ALA A 430 -23.26 -4.53 -6.20
C ALA A 430 -24.47 -4.09 -7.03
N CYS A 431 -24.25 -3.60 -8.26
CA CYS A 431 -25.32 -3.15 -9.14
C CYS A 431 -26.26 -4.30 -9.57
N GLY A 432 -25.70 -5.47 -9.89
CA GLY A 432 -26.48 -6.66 -10.25
C GLY A 432 -27.36 -7.13 -9.10
N LEU A 433 -26.74 -7.29 -7.92
CA LEU A 433 -27.45 -7.73 -6.71
C LEU A 433 -28.47 -6.71 -6.20
N ARG A 434 -28.20 -5.40 -6.31
CA ARG A 434 -29.16 -4.34 -5.95
C ARG A 434 -30.45 -4.45 -6.76
N ASN A 435 -30.33 -4.84 -8.03
CA ASN A 435 -31.45 -5.04 -8.94
C ASN A 435 -32.07 -6.45 -8.84
N GLY A 436 -31.64 -7.25 -7.86
CA GLY A 436 -32.12 -8.61 -7.64
C GLY A 436 -31.79 -9.56 -8.77
N LYS A 437 -30.69 -9.31 -9.50
CA LYS A 437 -30.28 -10.12 -10.64
C LYS A 437 -29.25 -11.16 -10.20
N PRO A 438 -29.53 -12.46 -10.43
CA PRO A 438 -28.51 -13.49 -10.27
C PRO A 438 -27.29 -13.20 -11.14
N THR A 439 -26.11 -13.50 -10.61
CA THR A 439 -24.86 -12.96 -11.15
C THR A 439 -23.82 -14.06 -11.35
N VAL A 440 -23.32 -14.22 -12.57
CA VAL A 440 -22.18 -15.08 -12.90
C VAL A 440 -20.90 -14.25 -12.88
N ILE A 441 -19.91 -14.72 -12.13
CA ILE A 441 -18.62 -14.05 -11.99
C ILE A 441 -17.52 -14.87 -12.68
N VAL A 442 -16.83 -14.22 -13.63
CA VAL A 442 -15.69 -14.76 -14.37
C VAL A 442 -14.44 -13.95 -13.98
N PRO A 443 -13.69 -14.37 -12.95
CA PRO A 443 -12.56 -13.60 -12.46
C PRO A 443 -11.34 -13.67 -13.37
N PHE A 444 -10.63 -12.56 -13.42
CA PHE A 444 -9.35 -12.35 -14.10
C PHE A 444 -8.22 -12.10 -13.09
N PHE A 445 -8.42 -11.18 -12.12
CA PHE A 445 -7.40 -10.82 -11.13
C PHE A 445 -8.04 -10.14 -9.90
N GLY A 446 -7.23 -9.85 -8.89
CA GLY A 446 -7.65 -9.02 -7.75
C GLY A 446 -8.73 -9.66 -6.88
N ASP A 447 -9.74 -8.88 -6.50
CA ASP A 447 -10.86 -9.24 -5.64
C ASP A 447 -12.01 -9.97 -6.32
N GLN A 448 -11.92 -10.15 -7.63
CA GLN A 448 -13.01 -10.67 -8.44
C GLN A 448 -13.45 -12.07 -8.01
N GLN A 449 -12.52 -12.96 -7.70
CA GLN A 449 -12.85 -14.29 -7.18
C GLN A 449 -13.55 -14.20 -5.83
N PHE A 450 -13.11 -13.29 -4.94
CA PHE A 450 -13.72 -13.13 -3.62
C PHE A 450 -15.20 -12.77 -3.78
N TRP A 451 -15.54 -11.82 -4.66
CA TRP A 451 -16.93 -11.51 -4.96
C TRP A 451 -17.69 -12.70 -5.56
N GLY A 452 -17.04 -13.45 -6.43
CA GLY A 452 -17.56 -14.71 -6.97
C GLY A 452 -17.97 -15.69 -5.87
N GLU A 453 -17.05 -15.94 -4.93
CA GLU A 453 -17.26 -16.84 -3.80
C GLU A 453 -18.37 -16.32 -2.87
N MET A 454 -18.42 -15.01 -2.60
CA MET A 454 -19.48 -14.41 -1.77
C MET A 454 -20.86 -14.50 -2.43
N VAL A 455 -20.94 -14.30 -3.75
CA VAL A 455 -22.19 -14.44 -4.52
C VAL A 455 -22.65 -15.91 -4.57
N SER A 456 -21.73 -16.84 -4.80
CA SER A 456 -22.02 -18.29 -4.79
C SER A 456 -22.48 -18.76 -3.40
N ALA A 457 -21.76 -18.37 -2.34
CA ALA A 457 -22.12 -18.71 -0.96
C ALA A 457 -23.49 -18.16 -0.55
N ALA A 458 -23.91 -17.03 -1.12
CA ALA A 458 -25.24 -16.46 -0.92
C ALA A 458 -26.34 -17.11 -1.79
N GLY A 459 -25.97 -18.04 -2.68
CA GLY A 459 -26.87 -18.72 -3.61
C GLY A 459 -27.42 -17.82 -4.72
N ALA A 460 -26.80 -16.65 -4.95
CA ALA A 460 -27.24 -15.67 -5.95
C ALA A 460 -26.48 -15.80 -7.28
N GLY A 461 -25.60 -16.78 -7.41
CA GLY A 461 -24.84 -17.10 -8.61
C GLY A 461 -24.16 -18.45 -8.48
N PRO A 462 -23.62 -19.01 -9.58
CA PRO A 462 -22.84 -20.23 -9.54
C PRO A 462 -21.43 -19.98 -8.98
N ASP A 463 -20.68 -21.06 -8.75
CA ASP A 463 -19.26 -20.95 -8.37
C ASP A 463 -18.47 -20.15 -9.43
N PRO A 464 -17.59 -19.23 -9.00
CA PRO A 464 -16.81 -18.43 -9.93
C PRO A 464 -15.88 -19.29 -10.76
N THR A 465 -15.86 -19.04 -12.07
CA THR A 465 -15.03 -19.76 -13.03
C THR A 465 -13.98 -18.82 -13.61
N PRO A 466 -12.69 -19.00 -13.29
CA PRO A 466 -11.61 -18.18 -13.87
C PRO A 466 -11.66 -18.17 -15.39
N TYR A 467 -11.32 -17.02 -16.00
CA TYR A 467 -11.49 -16.83 -17.46
C TYR A 467 -10.80 -17.92 -18.31
N LYS A 468 -9.65 -18.45 -17.86
CA LYS A 468 -8.90 -19.51 -18.54
C LYS A 468 -9.63 -20.85 -18.61
N GLN A 469 -10.59 -21.07 -17.72
CA GLN A 469 -11.40 -22.28 -17.66
C GLN A 469 -12.77 -22.10 -18.34
N LEU A 470 -13.06 -20.88 -18.82
CA LEU A 470 -14.32 -20.55 -19.43
C LEU A 470 -14.46 -21.24 -20.78
N ASN A 471 -15.54 -22.01 -20.92
CA ASN A 471 -15.94 -22.64 -22.17
C ASN A 471 -17.47 -22.63 -22.27
N VAL A 472 -17.99 -23.02 -23.43
CA VAL A 472 -19.44 -22.99 -23.75
C VAL A 472 -20.25 -23.74 -22.70
N ASN A 473 -19.86 -24.97 -22.37
CA ASN A 473 -20.61 -25.82 -21.44
C ASN A 473 -20.69 -25.18 -20.05
N VAL A 474 -19.56 -24.64 -19.57
CA VAL A 474 -19.50 -23.97 -18.26
C VAL A 474 -20.35 -22.70 -18.26
N LEU A 475 -20.26 -21.89 -19.32
CA LEU A 475 -21.01 -20.65 -19.44
C LEU A 475 -22.53 -20.90 -19.56
N ALA A 476 -22.93 -21.88 -20.38
CA ALA A 476 -24.33 -22.28 -20.52
C ALA A 476 -24.90 -22.86 -19.23
N HIS A 477 -24.12 -23.67 -18.49
CA HIS A 477 -24.52 -24.16 -17.17
C HIS A 477 -24.68 -23.00 -16.17
N ALA A 478 -23.73 -22.08 -16.12
CA ALA A 478 -23.78 -20.90 -15.25
C ALA A 478 -24.99 -20.01 -15.54
N VAL A 479 -25.29 -19.77 -16.82
CA VAL A 479 -26.49 -19.01 -17.24
C VAL A 479 -27.76 -19.73 -16.83
N ARG A 480 -27.87 -21.05 -17.05
CA ARG A 480 -29.04 -21.83 -16.63
C ARG A 480 -29.22 -21.77 -15.11
N PHE A 481 -28.14 -21.86 -14.33
CA PHE A 481 -28.20 -21.71 -12.88
C PHE A 481 -28.81 -20.37 -12.47
N CYS A 482 -28.39 -19.26 -13.10
CA CYS A 482 -28.94 -17.94 -12.79
C CYS A 482 -30.44 -17.79 -13.11
N LEU A 483 -31.02 -18.68 -13.90
CA LEU A 483 -32.43 -18.64 -14.27
C LEU A 483 -33.32 -19.54 -13.39
N ILE A 484 -32.74 -20.34 -12.48
CA ILE A 484 -33.56 -21.16 -11.58
C ILE A 484 -34.26 -20.28 -10.53
N PRO A 485 -35.48 -20.66 -10.09
CA PRO A 485 -36.23 -19.88 -9.11
C PRO A 485 -35.48 -19.62 -7.80
N GLU A 486 -34.65 -20.57 -7.35
CA GLU A 486 -33.85 -20.47 -6.13
C GLU A 486 -32.84 -19.33 -6.22
N ALA A 487 -32.07 -19.26 -7.31
CA ALA A 487 -31.06 -18.21 -7.51
C ALA A 487 -31.71 -16.83 -7.60
N VAL A 488 -32.83 -16.72 -8.32
CA VAL A 488 -33.62 -15.49 -8.42
C VAL A 488 -34.14 -15.05 -7.05
N ARG A 489 -34.70 -15.97 -6.25
CA ARG A 489 -35.16 -15.65 -4.89
C ARG A 489 -34.02 -15.20 -3.97
N SER A 490 -32.85 -15.84 -4.06
CA SER A 490 -31.66 -15.44 -3.29
C SER A 490 -31.21 -14.03 -3.66
N ALA A 491 -31.08 -13.73 -4.95
CA ALA A 491 -30.71 -12.40 -5.43
C ALA A 491 -31.73 -11.33 -5.01
N GLN A 492 -33.03 -11.60 -5.13
CA GLN A 492 -34.10 -10.71 -4.65
C GLN A 492 -34.07 -10.51 -3.13
N GLY A 493 -33.75 -11.55 -2.36
CA GLY A 493 -33.58 -11.45 -0.91
C GLY A 493 -32.42 -10.54 -0.51
N ILE A 494 -31.31 -10.59 -1.24
CA ILE A 494 -30.17 -9.67 -1.06
C ILE A 494 -30.59 -8.25 -1.46
N ALA A 495 -31.23 -8.07 -2.60
CA ALA A 495 -31.74 -6.78 -3.06
C ALA A 495 -32.67 -6.12 -2.02
N ALA A 496 -33.57 -6.89 -1.40
CA ALA A 496 -34.48 -6.41 -0.38
C ALA A 496 -33.76 -5.95 0.91
N LYS A 497 -32.62 -6.57 1.24
CA LYS A 497 -31.75 -6.09 2.33
C LYS A 497 -31.04 -4.80 1.92
N MET A 498 -30.41 -4.80 0.74
CA MET A 498 -29.70 -3.65 0.18
C MET A 498 -30.59 -2.41 0.03
N GLY A 499 -31.86 -2.59 -0.30
CA GLY A 499 -32.84 -1.49 -0.40
C GLY A 499 -33.12 -0.77 0.92
N LYS A 500 -32.75 -1.35 2.07
CA LYS A 500 -32.86 -0.74 3.41
C LYS A 500 -31.55 -0.11 3.88
N GLU A 501 -30.46 -0.34 3.16
CA GLU A 501 -29.13 0.12 3.54
C GLU A 501 -28.92 1.57 3.06
N LYS A 502 -28.26 2.37 3.91
CA LYS A 502 -27.86 3.74 3.56
C LYS A 502 -26.34 3.85 3.55
N GLY A 503 -25.70 3.10 2.64
CA GLY A 503 -24.24 2.89 2.64
C GLY A 503 -23.41 4.14 2.80
N VAL A 504 -23.69 5.17 2.01
CA VAL A 504 -22.95 6.45 2.03
C VAL A 504 -23.15 7.19 3.36
N GLN A 505 -24.38 7.32 3.84
CA GLN A 505 -24.70 7.99 5.11
C GLN A 505 -24.07 7.28 6.30
N THR A 506 -24.21 5.96 6.37
CA THR A 506 -23.59 5.15 7.44
C THR A 506 -22.06 5.26 7.41
N ALA A 507 -21.45 5.42 6.23
CA ALA A 507 -20.01 5.64 6.13
C ALA A 507 -19.57 7.02 6.62
N VAL A 508 -20.35 8.08 6.35
CA VAL A 508 -20.12 9.41 6.93
C VAL A 508 -20.26 9.39 8.45
N GLU A 509 -21.29 8.71 8.97
CA GLU A 509 -21.46 8.51 10.42
C GLU A 509 -20.30 7.71 11.03
N SER A 510 -19.83 6.67 10.35
CA SER A 510 -18.64 5.90 10.75
C SER A 510 -17.40 6.78 10.80
N PHE A 511 -17.18 7.61 9.79
CA PHE A 511 -16.09 8.58 9.77
C PHE A 511 -16.17 9.55 10.95
N HIS A 512 -17.32 10.21 11.16
CA HIS A 512 -17.51 11.15 12.26
C HIS A 512 -17.33 10.51 13.64
N ARG A 513 -17.81 9.28 13.82
CA ARG A 513 -17.67 8.52 15.08
C ARG A 513 -16.21 8.20 15.40
N ASN A 514 -15.40 7.94 14.38
CA ASN A 514 -14.00 7.58 14.52
C ASN A 514 -13.06 8.80 14.56
N LEU A 515 -13.59 10.03 14.43
CA LEU A 515 -12.78 11.22 14.65
C LEU A 515 -12.32 11.33 16.12
N PRO A 516 -11.06 11.74 16.36
CA PRO A 516 -10.47 11.77 17.68
C PRO A 516 -11.13 12.86 18.52
N LYS A 517 -11.31 12.59 19.83
CA LYS A 517 -11.81 13.59 20.79
C LYS A 517 -10.91 14.84 20.89
N GLY A 518 -9.66 14.74 20.44
CA GLY A 518 -8.72 15.85 20.34
C GLY A 518 -9.03 16.83 19.21
N LEU A 519 -9.87 16.47 18.24
CA LEU A 519 -10.35 17.39 17.21
C LEU A 519 -11.43 18.29 17.82
N VAL A 520 -11.05 19.53 18.12
CA VAL A 520 -11.85 20.50 18.87
C VAL A 520 -11.98 21.79 18.09
N GLU A 521 -13.00 22.57 18.44
CA GLU A 521 -13.23 23.91 17.93
C GLU A 521 -12.16 24.91 18.36
N CYS A 522 -12.02 25.98 17.59
CA CYS A 522 -11.17 27.12 17.91
C CYS A 522 -11.80 27.95 19.04
N ASP A 523 -10.99 28.34 20.01
CA ASP A 523 -11.44 29.08 21.20
C ASP A 523 -12.00 30.48 20.86
N LEU A 524 -11.69 31.03 19.67
CA LEU A 524 -12.18 32.35 19.22
C LEU A 524 -13.20 32.28 18.08
N LEU A 525 -13.23 31.18 17.33
CA LEU A 525 -14.11 30.95 16.19
C LEU A 525 -14.66 29.52 16.30
N PRO A 526 -15.73 29.30 17.08
CA PRO A 526 -16.25 27.96 17.35
C PRO A 526 -16.64 27.18 16.07
N GLU A 527 -17.04 27.89 15.03
CA GLU A 527 -17.37 27.35 13.69
C GLU A 527 -16.14 26.85 12.90
N SER A 528 -14.97 26.70 13.51
CA SER A 528 -13.74 26.30 12.83
C SER A 528 -12.86 25.38 13.69
N PRO A 529 -12.17 24.40 13.08
CA PRO A 529 -11.29 23.51 13.82
C PRO A 529 -10.05 24.24 14.33
N ALA A 530 -9.63 23.90 15.55
CA ALA A 530 -8.35 24.31 16.09
C ALA A 530 -7.20 23.60 15.36
N VAL A 531 -6.22 24.38 14.89
CA VAL A 531 -5.01 23.87 14.22
C VAL A 531 -3.71 24.45 14.78
N TRP A 532 -3.81 25.51 15.59
CA TRP A 532 -2.69 26.16 16.24
C TRP A 532 -2.90 26.19 17.75
N ARG A 533 -1.79 26.10 18.50
CA ARG A 533 -1.74 26.33 19.93
C ARG A 533 -0.85 27.53 20.21
N TYR A 534 -1.37 28.48 20.98
CA TYR A 534 -0.65 29.66 21.43
C TYR A 534 -0.68 29.77 22.95
N ARG A 535 0.40 30.28 23.55
CA ARG A 535 0.48 30.51 25.00
C ARG A 535 0.78 31.98 25.27
N LEU A 536 -0.11 32.66 25.98
CA LEU A 536 0.06 34.02 26.45
C LEU A 536 0.11 34.04 27.99
N GLY A 537 1.31 34.19 28.55
CA GLY A 537 1.54 34.05 30.00
C GLY A 537 1.12 32.67 30.52
N LYS A 538 0.09 32.63 31.38
CA LYS A 538 -0.50 31.39 31.91
C LYS A 538 -1.64 30.84 31.04
N LYS A 539 -2.26 31.65 30.18
CA LYS A 539 -3.38 31.23 29.33
C LYS A 539 -2.88 30.48 28.09
N ARG A 540 -3.67 29.48 27.66
CA ARG A 540 -3.44 28.69 26.45
C ARG A 540 -4.65 28.88 25.55
N PHE A 541 -4.39 29.11 24.27
CA PHE A 541 -5.41 29.27 23.24
C PHE A 541 -5.19 28.22 22.15
N ARG A 542 -6.30 27.71 21.61
CA ARG A 542 -6.39 26.87 20.44
C ARG A 542 -7.06 27.69 19.35
N LEU A 543 -6.35 27.93 18.26
CA LEU A 543 -6.75 28.85 17.21
C LEU A 543 -6.97 28.11 15.90
N SER A 544 -7.96 28.53 15.13
CA SER A 544 -8.14 28.11 13.74
C SER A 544 -7.15 28.83 12.83
N LYS A 545 -7.10 28.43 11.55
CA LYS A 545 -6.25 29.07 10.52
C LYS A 545 -6.59 30.56 10.40
N VAL A 546 -7.88 30.86 10.20
CA VAL A 546 -8.41 32.22 10.04
C VAL A 546 -8.19 33.04 11.30
N ALA A 547 -8.45 32.50 12.50
CA ALA A 547 -8.21 33.22 13.75
C ALA A 547 -6.72 33.56 13.94
N ALA A 548 -5.83 32.62 13.64
CA ALA A 548 -4.39 32.85 13.75
C ALA A 548 -3.93 33.91 12.74
N GLU A 549 -4.39 33.85 11.49
CA GLU A 549 -4.07 34.82 10.43
C GLU A 549 -4.51 36.24 10.81
N ILE A 550 -5.78 36.43 11.18
CA ILE A 550 -6.31 37.74 11.60
C ILE A 550 -5.48 38.31 12.76
N LEU A 551 -5.14 37.49 13.76
CA LEU A 551 -4.39 37.95 14.91
C LEU A 551 -2.92 38.25 14.59
N VAL A 552 -2.30 37.54 13.66
CA VAL A 552 -0.95 37.83 13.15
C VAL A 552 -0.96 39.13 12.36
N ASP A 553 -1.93 39.34 11.47
CA ASP A 553 -2.06 40.56 10.67
C ASP A 553 -2.29 41.81 11.53
N LYS A 554 -3.02 41.66 12.64
CA LYS A 554 -3.22 42.72 13.63
C LYS A 554 -2.04 42.88 14.60
N ASN A 555 -0.94 42.15 14.41
CA ASN A 555 0.23 42.12 15.29
C ASN A 555 -0.10 41.79 16.77
N LEU A 556 -1.17 41.02 17.00
CA LEU A 556 -1.60 40.58 18.33
C LEU A 556 -0.95 39.25 18.75
N LEU A 557 -0.35 38.52 17.80
CA LEU A 557 0.39 37.29 18.05
C LEU A 557 1.80 37.36 17.46
N ASP A 558 2.76 36.89 18.25
CA ASP A 558 4.10 36.56 17.77
C ASP A 558 4.09 35.18 17.10
N VAL A 559 4.30 35.16 15.77
CA VAL A 559 4.34 33.96 14.93
C VAL A 559 5.32 32.91 15.46
N LYS A 560 6.44 33.33 16.05
CA LYS A 560 7.47 32.41 16.58
C LYS A 560 6.98 31.57 17.77
N ARG A 561 5.90 32.01 18.42
CA ARG A 561 5.30 31.32 19.58
C ARG A 561 4.11 30.45 19.20
N LEU A 562 3.65 30.54 17.95
CA LEU A 562 2.61 29.67 17.41
C LEU A 562 3.18 28.26 17.22
N LYS A 563 2.46 27.25 17.72
CA LYS A 563 2.85 25.84 17.55
C LYS A 563 1.72 25.06 16.91
N PRO A 564 1.99 24.10 16.01
CA PRO A 564 0.95 23.24 15.46
C PRO A 564 0.18 22.53 16.59
N TYR A 565 -1.15 22.49 16.46
CA TYR A 565 -2.02 21.67 17.27
C TYR A 565 -2.33 20.38 16.53
N GLN A 566 -1.93 19.25 17.11
CA GLN A 566 -2.11 17.93 16.51
C GLN A 566 -3.31 17.26 17.18
N PRO A 567 -4.50 17.20 16.53
CA PRO A 567 -5.67 16.53 17.08
C PRO A 567 -5.52 15.01 17.21
N ASN A 568 -4.64 14.41 16.39
CA ASN A 568 -4.29 12.99 16.45
C ASN A 568 -2.78 12.79 16.25
N PRO A 569 -1.96 12.91 17.30
CA PRO A 569 -0.52 12.68 17.17
C PRO A 569 -0.26 11.19 16.91
N ILE A 570 0.11 10.85 15.68
CA ILE A 570 0.54 9.50 15.30
C ILE A 570 2.02 9.35 15.62
N ILE A 571 2.36 8.37 16.45
CA ILE A 571 3.73 8.07 16.85
C ILE A 571 4.01 6.64 16.42
N ILE A 572 4.96 6.48 15.50
CA ILE A 572 5.44 5.16 15.07
C ILE A 572 6.68 4.86 15.87
N GLU A 573 6.59 3.92 16.80
CA GLU A 573 7.76 3.39 17.49
C GLU A 573 8.37 2.28 16.63
N ASN A 574 9.57 2.51 16.12
CA ASN A 574 10.33 1.47 15.43
C ASN A 574 10.78 0.43 16.46
N THR A 575 10.07 -0.70 16.52
CA THR A 575 10.37 -1.81 17.43
C THR A 575 11.35 -2.74 16.72
N ARG A 576 12.63 -2.70 17.10
CA ARG A 576 13.61 -3.68 16.61
C ARG A 576 13.54 -4.94 17.49
N TRP A 577 12.92 -5.98 16.94
CA TRP A 577 12.61 -7.23 17.63
C TRP A 577 13.89 -8.05 17.78
N ASP A 578 14.29 -8.37 19.02
CA ASP A 578 15.38 -9.28 19.44
C ASP A 578 16.77 -9.13 18.76
N PRO A 579 17.90 -9.56 19.37
CA PRO A 579 19.22 -9.35 18.78
C PRO A 579 19.40 -10.05 17.43
N VAL A 580 18.77 -11.21 17.21
CA VAL A 580 18.91 -12.01 16.00
C VAL A 580 18.08 -11.42 14.87
N THR A 581 16.84 -11.01 15.13
CA THR A 581 15.94 -10.40 14.13
C THR A 581 16.31 -8.92 13.89
N SER A 582 16.90 -8.23 14.87
CA SER A 582 17.48 -6.88 14.70
C SER A 582 18.76 -6.92 13.85
N ILE A 583 19.65 -7.89 14.09
CA ILE A 583 20.83 -8.12 13.23
C ILE A 583 20.40 -8.63 11.85
N SER A 584 19.35 -9.45 11.75
CA SER A 584 18.85 -9.97 10.47
C SER A 584 18.11 -8.91 9.65
N SER A 585 17.33 -8.02 10.28
CA SER A 585 16.63 -6.92 9.60
C SER A 585 17.58 -5.79 9.21
N ALA A 586 18.55 -5.45 10.06
CA ALA A 586 19.67 -4.59 9.69
C ALA A 586 20.53 -5.24 8.59
N GLY A 587 20.74 -6.56 8.66
CA GLY A 587 21.41 -7.37 7.65
C GLY A 587 20.66 -7.41 6.32
N MET A 588 19.33 -7.52 6.32
CA MET A 588 18.49 -7.47 5.11
C MET A 588 18.44 -6.06 4.52
N GLY A 589 18.29 -5.02 5.35
CA GLY A 589 18.39 -3.63 4.90
C GLY A 589 19.76 -3.33 4.31
N PHE A 590 20.82 -3.84 4.93
CA PHE A 590 22.19 -3.79 4.44
C PHE A 590 22.36 -4.54 3.13
N THR A 591 21.89 -5.79 2.99
CA THR A 591 22.03 -6.56 1.75
C THR A 591 21.23 -5.93 0.60
N LEU A 592 20.03 -5.39 0.86
CA LEU A 592 19.26 -4.63 -0.12
C LEU A 592 19.98 -3.34 -0.53
N ASP A 593 20.57 -2.61 0.43
CA ASP A 593 21.37 -1.44 0.15
C ASP A 593 22.67 -1.76 -0.61
N MET A 594 23.27 -2.92 -0.32
CA MET A 594 24.46 -3.43 -1.01
C MET A 594 24.12 -3.88 -2.43
N LEU A 595 22.96 -4.52 -2.64
CA LEU A 595 22.43 -4.89 -3.95
C LEU A 595 22.06 -3.66 -4.77
N LYS A 596 21.42 -2.64 -4.17
CA LYS A 596 21.08 -1.38 -4.82
C LYS A 596 22.34 -0.57 -5.18
N ALA A 597 23.31 -0.49 -4.27
CA ALA A 597 24.58 0.17 -4.53
C ALA A 597 25.47 -0.62 -5.52
N GLY A 598 25.41 -1.95 -5.50
CA GLY A 598 26.04 -2.84 -6.48
C GLY A 598 25.42 -2.68 -7.87
N GLY A 599 24.09 -2.63 -7.97
CA GLY A 599 23.38 -2.35 -9.22
C GLY A 599 23.76 -1.00 -9.82
N ASP A 600 23.90 0.03 -8.99
CA ASP A 600 24.36 1.36 -9.39
C ASP A 600 25.80 1.38 -9.96
N ILE A 601 26.68 0.49 -9.49
CA ILE A 601 28.06 0.36 -9.98
C ILE A 601 28.11 -0.16 -11.42
N PHE A 602 27.14 -0.98 -11.83
CA PHE A 602 27.08 -1.55 -13.19
C PHE A 602 26.13 -0.79 -14.12
N TYR A 603 24.97 -0.37 -13.62
CA TYR A 603 23.92 0.27 -14.40
C TYR A 603 24.28 1.70 -14.84
N LYS A 604 24.83 2.53 -13.94
CA LYS A 604 25.16 3.94 -14.27
C LYS A 604 26.26 4.06 -15.34
N PRO A 605 27.36 3.29 -15.30
CA PRO A 605 28.34 3.29 -16.39
C PRO A 605 27.75 2.75 -17.70
N TYR A 606 26.91 1.71 -17.63
CA TYR A 606 26.25 1.13 -18.80
C TYR A 606 25.28 2.11 -19.49
N LYS A 607 24.51 2.88 -18.70
CA LYS A 607 23.62 3.93 -19.22
C LYS A 607 24.39 5.06 -19.89
N VAL A 608 25.49 5.54 -19.26
CA VAL A 608 26.41 6.52 -19.86
C VAL A 608 27.06 5.98 -21.15
N TYR A 609 27.30 4.68 -21.23
CA TYR A 609 27.80 4.02 -22.44
C TYR A 609 26.75 3.93 -23.55
N GLN A 610 25.48 3.64 -23.22
CA GLN A 610 24.36 3.60 -24.17
C GLN A 610 24.00 4.99 -24.71
N ASP A 611 23.90 6.01 -23.85
CA ASP A 611 23.61 7.39 -24.24
C ASP A 611 24.71 7.97 -25.14
N GLY A 612 25.95 7.47 -25.00
CA GLY A 612 27.07 7.80 -25.88
C GLY A 612 26.99 7.17 -27.28
N ARG A 613 26.12 6.17 -27.49
CA ARG A 613 25.97 5.41 -28.74
C ARG A 613 24.87 5.95 -29.65
N THR A 614 23.94 6.75 -29.12
CA THR A 614 22.76 7.30 -29.83
C THR A 614 22.96 8.70 -30.41
N SER A 615 24.14 9.31 -30.29
CA SER A 615 24.45 10.63 -30.89
C SER A 615 25.28 10.51 -32.18
N PRO A 616 24.82 11.03 -33.34
CA PRO A 616 25.63 11.09 -34.57
C PRO A 616 26.81 12.07 -34.43
N LEU A 617 27.95 11.73 -35.03
CA LEU A 617 29.15 12.57 -35.08
C LEU A 617 28.94 13.81 -35.98
N PRO A 618 29.36 15.04 -35.59
CA PRO A 618 29.38 16.18 -36.50
C PRO A 618 30.63 16.14 -37.41
N SER A 619 30.45 16.37 -38.71
CA SER A 619 31.52 16.57 -39.69
C SER A 619 32.23 17.92 -39.50
N PRO A 620 33.53 18.06 -39.87
CA PRO A 620 34.29 19.27 -39.64
C PRO A 620 34.07 20.29 -40.79
N ALA A 621 33.53 21.47 -40.47
CA ALA A 621 33.49 22.61 -41.39
C ALA A 621 34.74 23.47 -41.20
N GLY A 622 35.48 23.67 -42.29
CA GLY A 622 36.65 24.56 -42.39
C GLY A 622 36.26 26.03 -42.48
N SER A 623 37.15 26.88 -41.97
CA SER A 623 37.06 28.33 -41.96
C SER A 623 37.68 28.96 -43.21
N GLU A 624 36.97 29.89 -43.86
CA GLU A 624 37.58 30.96 -44.67
C GLU A 624 36.89 32.31 -44.42
N ASN A 625 37.66 33.25 -43.84
CA ASN A 625 37.84 34.69 -44.11
C ASN A 625 36.76 35.43 -44.95
N THR A 626 36.35 36.69 -44.71
CA THR A 626 37.10 37.96 -44.48
C THR A 626 36.08 39.14 -44.21
N PRO A 627 36.43 40.45 -44.05
CA PRO A 627 36.05 41.26 -42.87
C PRO A 627 35.42 42.65 -43.16
N SER A 628 35.11 43.44 -42.12
CA SER A 628 35.02 44.93 -42.08
C SER A 628 34.57 45.34 -40.67
N GLU A 629 34.90 46.47 -40.02
CA GLU A 629 35.88 47.55 -40.15
C GLU A 629 35.76 48.35 -38.81
N LEU A 630 36.69 49.26 -38.55
CA LEU A 630 37.13 49.73 -37.23
C LEU A 630 36.78 51.23 -36.98
N LEU A 631 36.66 51.62 -35.69
CA LEU A 631 37.01 52.94 -35.06
C LEU A 631 35.91 54.06 -34.85
N PRO A 632 36.12 55.14 -34.01
CA PRO A 632 36.05 55.19 -32.52
C PRO A 632 35.40 56.52 -31.93
N PRO A 633 35.89 57.25 -30.87
CA PRO A 633 35.43 57.18 -29.46
C PRO A 633 35.17 58.56 -28.75
N GLY A 634 34.83 58.52 -27.44
CA GLY A 634 35.00 59.64 -26.47
C GLY A 634 33.71 59.99 -25.69
N GLY A 635 33.68 60.32 -24.39
CA GLY A 635 34.69 60.48 -23.35
C GLY A 635 34.05 61.03 -22.04
N SER A 636 34.85 61.01 -20.97
CA SER A 636 34.78 61.82 -19.73
C SER A 636 33.97 61.37 -18.49
N ARG A 637 34.56 61.74 -17.34
CA ARG A 637 34.43 61.28 -15.94
C ARG A 637 33.69 62.29 -15.05
N SER A 638 33.11 61.81 -13.93
CA SER A 638 33.18 62.37 -12.55
C SER A 638 32.20 61.60 -11.64
N SER A 639 32.24 61.51 -10.31
CA SER A 639 33.28 61.46 -9.26
C SER A 639 32.57 61.24 -7.90
N ILE A 640 33.05 60.30 -7.05
CA ILE A 640 33.13 60.36 -5.55
C ILE A 640 31.78 60.26 -4.77
N ARG A 641 31.51 59.36 -3.78
CA ARG A 641 32.22 59.03 -2.51
C ARG A 641 31.70 57.73 -1.82
N LYS A 642 32.66 56.95 -1.28
CA LYS A 642 32.66 55.74 -0.38
C LYS A 642 31.93 55.93 0.97
N ALA A 643 31.61 54.96 1.85
CA ALA A 643 31.63 53.48 2.00
C ALA A 643 30.89 53.18 3.36
N GLN A 644 30.37 52.00 3.75
CA GLN A 644 30.99 50.68 4.00
C GLN A 644 29.91 49.64 4.40
N SER A 645 29.99 48.39 3.89
CA SER A 645 30.20 47.16 4.71
C SER A 645 30.09 45.86 3.88
N LYS A 646 31.24 45.16 3.78
CA LYS A 646 31.55 43.71 3.65
C LYS A 646 30.35 42.75 3.51
N SER A 647 30.30 41.76 2.61
CA SER A 647 31.37 40.95 2.01
C SER A 647 30.83 40.14 0.81
N ASP A 648 31.42 40.32 -0.37
CA ASP A 648 31.29 39.40 -1.51
C ASP A 648 32.68 39.07 -2.06
N PHE A 649 32.96 37.79 -2.24
CA PHE A 649 34.03 37.28 -3.10
C PHE A 649 33.41 36.31 -4.11
N THR A 650 32.82 36.85 -5.16
CA THR A 650 32.62 36.16 -6.45
C THR A 650 33.65 36.69 -7.43
N ALA A 651 34.75 35.94 -7.59
CA ALA A 651 35.65 36.11 -8.73
C ALA A 651 35.29 35.04 -9.76
N SER A 652 34.56 35.46 -10.80
CA SER A 652 34.35 34.71 -12.03
C SER A 652 35.70 34.48 -12.70
N ARG A 653 36.16 33.23 -12.70
CA ARG A 653 37.30 32.81 -13.53
C ARG A 653 36.73 32.02 -14.69
N GLU A 654 36.84 32.57 -15.89
CA GLU A 654 36.61 31.84 -17.14
C GLU A 654 37.40 30.54 -17.12
N MET A 655 36.68 29.41 -17.03
CA MET A 655 37.25 28.10 -17.31
C MET A 655 36.94 27.73 -18.75
N VAL A 656 38.00 27.74 -19.56
CA VAL A 656 38.07 27.02 -20.83
C VAL A 656 37.50 25.60 -20.65
N PRO A 657 36.52 25.14 -21.46
CA PRO A 657 35.96 23.81 -21.30
C PRO A 657 36.99 22.77 -21.75
N LYS A 658 37.61 22.07 -20.80
CA LYS A 658 38.35 20.83 -21.10
C LYS A 658 37.34 19.79 -21.59
N LYS A 659 37.46 19.37 -22.86
CA LYS A 659 36.79 18.18 -23.42
C LYS A 659 37.03 16.98 -22.47
N ARG A 660 36.03 16.61 -21.67
CA ARG A 660 36.04 15.37 -20.89
C ARG A 660 35.82 14.21 -21.86
N GLY A 661 36.87 13.42 -22.08
CA GLY A 661 36.78 12.20 -22.87
C GLY A 661 35.83 11.18 -22.23
N ARG A 662 35.16 10.37 -23.07
CA ARG A 662 34.18 9.34 -22.68
C ARG A 662 34.65 8.44 -21.52
N GLY A 663 35.93 8.10 -21.48
CA GLY A 663 36.52 7.31 -20.39
C GLY A 663 36.54 8.02 -19.03
N ALA A 664 36.71 9.35 -19.01
CA ALA A 664 36.74 10.13 -17.77
C ALA A 664 35.33 10.31 -17.15
N ALA A 665 34.28 10.38 -17.98
CA ALA A 665 32.90 10.41 -17.51
C ALA A 665 32.48 9.06 -16.90
N MET A 666 32.82 7.94 -17.55
CA MET A 666 32.58 6.59 -17.00
C MET A 666 33.39 6.34 -15.73
N ALA A 667 34.67 6.71 -15.71
CA ALA A 667 35.52 6.58 -14.52
C ALA A 667 34.95 7.42 -13.36
N SER A 668 34.55 8.68 -13.61
CA SER A 668 33.90 9.54 -12.62
C SER A 668 32.61 8.94 -12.05
N ALA A 669 31.76 8.35 -12.89
CA ALA A 669 30.52 7.71 -12.44
C ALA A 669 30.80 6.45 -11.60
N SER A 670 31.80 5.65 -12.00
CA SER A 670 32.24 4.45 -11.29
C SER A 670 32.90 4.79 -9.95
N THR A 671 33.74 5.83 -9.88
CA THR A 671 34.38 6.27 -8.62
C THR A 671 33.36 6.86 -7.64
N HIS A 672 32.38 7.64 -8.11
CA HIS A 672 31.30 8.15 -7.24
C HIS A 672 30.38 7.03 -6.72
N ALA A 673 30.07 6.02 -7.54
CA ALA A 673 29.28 4.87 -7.12
C ALA A 673 30.04 4.00 -6.10
N SER A 674 31.32 3.73 -6.36
CA SER A 674 32.21 2.98 -5.47
C SER A 674 32.43 3.67 -4.12
N GLY A 675 32.56 5.00 -4.11
CA GLY A 675 32.71 5.79 -2.87
C GLY A 675 31.45 5.77 -2.00
N LYS A 676 30.25 5.84 -2.60
CA LYS A 676 28.98 5.66 -1.87
C LYS A 676 28.80 4.24 -1.34
N PHE A 677 29.27 3.24 -2.09
CA PHE A 677 29.25 1.83 -1.70
C PHE A 677 30.12 1.57 -0.45
N LEU A 678 31.38 2.02 -0.46
CA LEU A 678 32.28 1.93 0.70
C LEU A 678 31.76 2.72 1.92
N GLY A 679 31.18 3.91 1.71
CA GLY A 679 30.58 4.70 2.77
C GLY A 679 29.39 3.99 3.45
N LYS A 680 28.53 3.33 2.67
CA LYS A 680 27.42 2.52 3.20
C LYS A 680 27.88 1.26 3.93
N ILE A 681 28.99 0.64 3.48
CA ILE A 681 29.60 -0.50 4.18
C ILE A 681 30.10 -0.09 5.57
N ALA A 682 30.77 1.05 5.66
CA ALA A 682 31.29 1.56 6.92
C ALA A 682 30.17 1.98 7.89
N SER A 683 29.12 2.67 7.42
CA SER A 683 28.00 3.08 8.29
C SER A 683 27.19 1.89 8.80
N GLY A 684 26.92 0.91 7.93
CA GLY A 684 26.16 -0.30 8.30
C GLY A 684 26.87 -1.13 9.37
N PHE A 685 28.18 -1.35 9.24
CA PHE A 685 28.95 -2.15 10.18
C PHE A 685 29.28 -1.43 11.50
N MET A 686 29.57 -0.13 11.48
CA MET A 686 30.03 0.58 12.69
C MET A 686 28.90 1.21 13.51
N VAL A 687 27.75 1.52 12.91
CA VAL A 687 26.70 2.28 13.60
C VAL A 687 25.38 1.50 13.60
N ASP A 688 24.91 1.07 12.43
CA ASP A 688 23.55 0.53 12.32
C ASP A 688 23.41 -0.87 12.95
N ILE A 689 24.39 -1.77 12.76
CA ILE A 689 24.38 -3.11 13.36
C ILE A 689 24.55 -3.07 14.90
N PRO A 690 25.51 -2.32 15.47
CA PRO A 690 25.63 -2.20 16.93
C PRO A 690 24.44 -1.50 17.59
N LEU A 691 23.87 -0.47 16.96
CA LEU A 691 22.67 0.22 17.44
C LEU A 691 21.44 -0.69 17.39
N ALA A 692 21.25 -1.43 16.29
CA ALA A 692 20.18 -2.42 16.17
C ALA A 692 20.33 -3.57 17.18
N ALA A 693 21.55 -4.02 17.45
CA ALA A 693 21.81 -5.00 18.50
C ALA A 693 21.44 -4.44 19.88
N ALA A 694 21.87 -3.22 20.21
CA ALA A 694 21.57 -2.56 21.48
C ALA A 694 20.06 -2.36 21.70
N GLU A 695 19.33 -1.97 20.65
CA GLU A 695 17.85 -1.87 20.67
C GLU A 695 17.17 -3.24 20.83
N GLY A 696 17.67 -4.28 20.15
CA GLY A 696 17.18 -5.65 20.31
C GLY A 696 17.39 -6.22 21.72
N PHE A 697 18.45 -5.81 22.41
CA PHE A 697 18.71 -6.19 23.81
C PHE A 697 17.79 -5.47 24.82
N LEU A 698 17.22 -4.30 24.48
CA LEU A 698 16.29 -3.57 25.36
C LEU A 698 14.93 -4.25 25.53
N VAL A 699 14.52 -5.06 24.55
CA VAL A 699 13.20 -5.74 24.49
C VAL A 699 13.25 -7.17 25.05
N LEU A 700 14.46 -7.71 25.26
CA LEU A 700 14.70 -9.10 25.69
C LEU A 700 13.93 -9.54 26.97
N PRO A 701 13.74 -8.69 28.01
CA PRO A 701 12.94 -9.06 29.18
C PRO A 701 11.47 -9.39 28.84
N GLY A 702 10.90 -8.73 27.83
CA GLY A 702 9.51 -8.96 27.40
C GLY A 702 9.26 -10.34 26.80
N LEU A 703 10.28 -10.94 26.17
CA LEU A 703 10.20 -12.28 25.58
C LEU A 703 10.17 -13.40 26.65
N TYR A 704 10.57 -13.09 27.88
CA TYR A 704 10.53 -14.01 29.02
C TYR A 704 9.39 -13.71 30.01
N GLY A 705 8.47 -12.82 29.65
CA GLY A 705 7.30 -12.49 30.45
C GLY A 705 7.46 -11.32 31.43
N ASP A 706 8.60 -10.62 31.41
CA ASP A 706 8.84 -9.44 32.25
C ASP A 706 8.31 -8.14 31.61
N LYS A 707 7.94 -7.16 32.44
CA LYS A 707 7.49 -5.85 31.94
C LYS A 707 8.67 -5.07 31.34
N VAL A 708 8.61 -4.79 30.04
CA VAL A 708 9.56 -3.89 29.37
C VAL A 708 9.34 -2.45 29.86
N PRO A 709 10.37 -1.76 30.39
CA PRO A 709 10.20 -0.38 30.84
C PRO A 709 9.99 0.56 29.64
N GLN A 710 8.90 1.31 29.65
CA GLN A 710 8.64 2.36 28.66
C GLN A 710 9.25 3.69 29.13
N TYR A 711 10.16 4.27 28.35
CA TYR A 711 10.90 5.49 28.74
C TYR A 711 10.22 6.80 28.35
N GLY A 712 9.00 6.71 27.80
CA GLY A 712 8.19 7.85 27.36
C GLY A 712 8.56 8.33 25.96
N ASN A 713 7.59 8.92 25.27
CA ASN A 713 7.70 9.20 23.84
C ASN A 713 8.64 10.39 23.60
N VAL A 714 9.60 10.21 22.70
CA VAL A 714 10.51 11.27 22.26
C VAL A 714 9.79 12.13 21.22
N LYS A 715 9.59 13.41 21.51
CA LYS A 715 8.90 14.39 20.65
C LYS A 715 9.76 15.59 20.28
N ASP A 716 10.83 15.82 21.03
CA ASP A 716 11.80 16.89 20.86
C ASP A 716 13.10 16.54 21.61
N TRP A 717 14.15 17.34 21.46
CA TRP A 717 15.44 17.09 22.13
C TRP A 717 15.32 17.01 23.66
N LYS A 718 14.36 17.71 24.26
CA LYS A 718 14.14 17.74 25.71
C LYS A 718 13.52 16.45 26.20
N SER A 719 12.47 15.98 25.54
CA SER A 719 11.85 14.68 25.81
C SER A 719 12.80 13.53 25.49
N GLY A 720 13.63 13.67 24.46
CA GLY A 720 14.74 12.74 24.16
C GLY A 720 15.76 12.67 25.29
N ALA A 721 16.22 13.80 25.82
CA ALA A 721 17.12 13.83 26.97
C ALA A 721 16.47 13.24 28.23
N VAL A 722 15.18 13.51 28.48
CA VAL A 722 14.44 12.94 29.61
C VAL A 722 14.25 11.43 29.46
N ALA A 723 13.93 10.94 28.26
CA ALA A 723 13.81 9.52 27.97
C ALA A 723 15.17 8.82 28.13
N GLY A 724 16.26 9.43 27.65
CA GLY A 724 17.63 8.94 27.81
C GLY A 724 18.10 8.86 29.26
N VAL A 725 17.78 9.87 30.09
CA VAL A 725 18.10 9.83 31.53
C VAL A 725 17.28 8.74 32.25
N LYS A 726 16.01 8.56 31.87
CA LYS A 726 15.17 7.50 32.44
C LYS A 726 15.63 6.11 32.01
N SER A 727 16.00 5.92 30.75
CA SER A 727 16.52 4.64 30.25
C SER A 727 17.84 4.27 30.90
N PHE A 728 18.74 5.25 31.05
CA PHE A 728 20.00 5.08 31.76
C PHE A 728 19.78 4.72 33.24
N GLY A 729 18.91 5.46 33.94
CA GLY A 729 18.65 5.23 35.36
C GLY A 729 18.00 3.88 35.67
N VAL A 730 17.03 3.46 34.85
CA VAL A 730 16.36 2.15 35.01
C VAL A 730 17.26 1.00 34.57
N GLY A 731 18.04 1.16 33.49
CA GLY A 731 19.01 0.17 33.04
C GLY A 731 20.09 -0.08 34.08
N MET A 732 20.62 0.98 34.70
CA MET A 732 21.65 0.89 35.74
C MET A 732 21.08 0.36 37.07
N GLY A 733 19.87 0.78 37.45
CA GLY A 733 19.18 0.29 38.65
C GLY A 733 18.79 -1.19 38.54
N GLY A 734 18.30 -1.63 37.38
CA GLY A 734 17.97 -3.03 37.11
C GLY A 734 19.20 -3.94 37.05
N ALA A 735 20.32 -3.45 36.50
CA ALA A 735 21.58 -4.19 36.47
C ALA A 735 22.14 -4.42 37.90
N VAL A 736 22.06 -3.43 38.78
CA VAL A 736 22.49 -3.57 40.19
C VAL A 736 21.52 -4.45 40.98
N ALA A 737 20.21 -4.31 40.77
CA ALA A 737 19.20 -5.11 41.44
C ALA A 737 19.30 -6.60 41.09
N ASP A 738 19.54 -6.94 39.81
CA ASP A 738 19.64 -8.35 39.37
C ASP A 738 20.86 -9.07 39.92
N VAL A 739 21.97 -8.36 40.13
CA VAL A 739 23.19 -8.90 40.78
C VAL A 739 22.90 -9.37 42.20
N ILE A 740 21.91 -8.77 42.88
CA ILE A 740 21.57 -9.09 44.27
C ILE A 740 20.35 -10.03 44.32
N TYR A 741 19.35 -9.79 43.48
CA TYR A 741 18.06 -10.48 43.51
C TYR A 741 18.13 -11.89 42.94
N GLN A 742 18.85 -12.11 41.82
CA GLN A 742 18.94 -13.43 41.18
C GLN A 742 19.69 -14.46 42.05
N PRO A 743 20.84 -14.12 42.69
CA PRO A 743 21.48 -15.04 43.63
C PRO A 743 20.60 -15.32 44.86
N TYR A 744 19.91 -14.30 45.39
CA TYR A 744 19.00 -14.47 46.52
C TYR A 744 17.81 -15.40 46.20
N LYS A 745 17.19 -15.22 45.03
CA LYS A 745 16.10 -16.08 44.55
C LYS A 745 16.59 -17.52 44.28
N GLY A 746 17.74 -17.67 43.62
CA GLY A 746 18.37 -18.98 43.39
C GLY A 746 18.75 -19.71 44.68
N ALA A 747 19.21 -18.98 45.71
CA ALA A 747 19.46 -19.55 47.03
C ALA A 747 18.19 -20.04 47.73
N ARG A 748 17.07 -19.32 47.55
CA ARG A 748 15.78 -19.65 48.16
C ARG A 748 15.10 -20.85 47.49
N GLU A 749 15.24 -20.99 46.17
CA GLU A 749 14.59 -22.06 45.40
C GLU A 749 15.43 -23.34 45.30
N GLY A 750 16.76 -23.25 45.36
CA GLY A 750 17.66 -24.41 45.16
C GLY A 750 18.82 -24.53 46.15
N GLY A 751 18.80 -23.79 47.27
CA GLY A 751 19.88 -23.80 48.26
C GLY A 751 21.23 -23.35 47.68
N VAL A 752 22.33 -23.91 48.19
CA VAL A 752 23.70 -23.52 47.79
C VAL A 752 23.99 -23.81 46.31
N ALA A 753 23.40 -24.87 45.76
CA ALA A 753 23.54 -25.22 44.34
C ALA A 753 22.77 -24.23 43.43
N GLY A 754 21.58 -23.79 43.86
CA GLY A 754 20.80 -22.76 43.17
C GLY A 754 21.47 -21.37 43.22
N PHE A 755 22.13 -21.04 44.33
CA PHE A 755 22.95 -19.82 44.45
C PHE A 755 24.15 -19.85 43.50
N ALA A 756 24.91 -20.96 43.46
CA ALA A 756 26.08 -21.10 42.58
C ALA A 756 25.69 -21.06 41.09
N ALA A 757 24.57 -21.68 40.71
CA ALA A 757 24.04 -21.65 39.35
C ALA A 757 23.50 -20.27 38.93
N ALA A 758 22.98 -19.48 39.87
CA ALA A 758 22.58 -18.09 39.62
C ALA A 758 23.81 -17.16 39.51
N CYS A 759 24.82 -17.34 40.37
CA CYS A 759 26.07 -16.57 40.33
C CYS A 759 26.92 -16.84 39.08
N SER A 760 26.85 -18.04 38.48
CA SER A 760 27.54 -18.33 37.21
C SER A 760 26.84 -17.74 35.97
N LYS A 761 25.54 -17.44 36.04
CA LYS A 761 24.75 -16.79 34.98
C LYS A 761 24.69 -15.26 35.11
N ALA A 762 25.00 -14.71 36.28
CA ALA A 762 25.00 -13.27 36.54
C ALA A 762 26.00 -12.45 35.67
N PRO A 763 27.21 -12.93 35.34
CA PRO A 763 28.18 -12.15 34.56
C PRO A 763 27.74 -11.92 33.11
N SER A 764 27.05 -12.88 32.49
CA SER A 764 26.57 -12.79 31.10
C SER A 764 25.36 -11.88 30.95
N GLY A 765 24.44 -11.86 31.93
CA GLY A 765 23.34 -10.89 31.98
C GLY A 765 23.81 -9.46 32.32
N CYS A 766 24.82 -9.33 33.18
CA CYS A 766 25.45 -8.04 33.49
C CYS A 766 26.26 -7.50 32.31
N TRP A 767 26.99 -8.34 31.58
CA TRP A 767 27.73 -7.91 30.38
C TRP A 767 26.82 -7.33 29.30
N ALA A 768 25.67 -7.97 29.03
CA ALA A 768 24.69 -7.47 28.07
C ALA A 768 24.10 -6.10 28.49
N LYS A 769 23.84 -5.91 29.79
CA LYS A 769 23.35 -4.62 30.35
C LYS A 769 24.46 -3.57 30.51
N TRP A 770 25.72 -3.95 30.70
CA TRP A 770 26.87 -3.04 30.77
C TRP A 770 27.30 -2.55 29.38
N CYS A 771 27.16 -3.36 28.33
CA CYS A 771 27.34 -2.92 26.95
C CYS A 771 26.33 -1.82 26.55
N MET A 772 25.15 -1.74 27.18
CA MET A 772 24.19 -0.63 27.01
C MET A 772 24.66 0.72 27.60
N VAL A 773 25.68 0.73 28.46
CA VAL A 773 26.14 1.94 29.19
C VAL A 773 27.30 2.66 28.45
N ARG A 774 27.90 2.01 27.44
CA ARG A 774 29.07 2.53 26.71
C ARG A 774 28.79 2.98 25.25
N ILE A 775 27.53 2.89 24.80
CA ILE A 775 27.01 3.48 23.56
C ILE A 775 26.11 4.64 23.98
#